data_AF-A0A315TQP0-F1
#
_entry.id   AF-A0A315TQP0-F1
#
_cell.length_a   1.000
_cell.length_b   1.000
_cell.length_c   1.000
_cell.angle_alpha   90.00
_cell.angle_beta   90.00
_cell.angle_gamma   90.00
#
_symmetry.space_group_name_H-M   'P 1'
#
loop_
_entity.id
_entity.type
_entity.pdbx_description
1 polymer ?
#
loop_
_entity_poly.entity_id
_entity_poly.type
_entity_poly.pdbx_seq_one_letter_code
_entity_poly.pdbx_strand_id
1 'polypeptide(L)'
;MKLQQALRRIARLSPKKKAAAACFAVLFALVVAAAYARNPWLLGLVVVVFAAALAVGALYVDRLLRASRQATKRAIAARAKLAATPPAPRPGALVEWGARSRIPEARLAQRLTKLHSVDGRDVLVSTATMGRWGWRDMSAALEMYRIGGKSRRSVEPVLDKAPRSALLHLADLCFRQNILQDDILNAATLYKYAYQRLGAKPFGKKRRGEFFLDALARTGQGGEVIRLQGLYKADELNGNDLHLYRANAANPFKDSSADAERWLAEINDIYVRAGLSRLSLAEGSAPAFLRLKAEVPTPVTDGPLVSIVMPVYKPDEYTDLAIQSALDQSYRNIEIIIVDDGSGGDAAERLNKWLTVDARIKVVLNEPNAGAYTSRNIGYTMAQGEFITIFDGDDWQHPQKIERLVRGARQQSDGRLVSAPWTRADEDLFFHYRGWRGAFITPAHVSTMFHTATIREHLGHWDSVRKAADTEFILRYMALVNDKEPLEVCEAPLTLSLVGSSNLSMEDFRLGYRSPDRVSYRDSYEHWHKKIRAGEHTGYLDFPLAERAFPAPARFLPSGANQQDVELDILLVGDFGADSLVAELMLEHLAVAAAKGQRIGLMHYPSLLHTSSIDSSYSDELMEAFHEGRLIRVEATDRVRSAQVNVYDPTAFQYSRELRSGHTADAVSVWTDEPPYNWETDEHKYEVGTVERNLLSVFGGPVRWLPLNERTFRVIAESGHGQKSVGDHVAQPEILTIPDTPAEEAPLALTGSNVGAFETGETP
;
A
#
# COMPACT_ATOMS: atom_id res chain seq x y z
N MET A 1 40.20 -28.26 5.05
CA MET A 1 38.99 -28.29 4.18
C MET A 1 37.76 -28.96 4.81
N LYS A 2 37.79 -30.24 5.24
CA LYS A 2 36.59 -30.95 5.75
C LYS A 2 36.01 -30.36 7.07
N LEU A 3 36.85 -29.83 7.97
CA LEU A 3 36.40 -29.23 9.25
C LEU A 3 35.70 -27.86 9.05
N GLN A 4 36.20 -27.01 8.16
CA GLN A 4 35.57 -25.72 7.83
C GLN A 4 34.22 -25.89 7.11
N GLN A 5 34.07 -26.90 6.25
CA GLN A 5 32.78 -27.24 5.64
C GLN A 5 31.75 -27.75 6.66
N ALA A 6 32.19 -28.51 7.67
CA ALA A 6 31.33 -28.95 8.76
C ALA A 6 30.86 -27.75 9.61
N LEU A 7 31.76 -26.82 9.96
CA LEU A 7 31.43 -25.61 10.72
C LEU A 7 30.45 -24.69 9.97
N ARG A 8 30.60 -24.53 8.65
CA ARG A 8 29.65 -23.77 7.81
C ARG A 8 28.27 -24.41 7.73
N ARG A 9 28.18 -25.76 7.74
CA ARG A 9 26.90 -26.47 7.80
C ARG A 9 26.21 -26.29 9.16
N ILE A 10 26.96 -26.26 10.25
CA ILE A 10 26.43 -26.01 11.61
C ILE A 10 25.95 -24.56 11.76
N ALA A 11 26.65 -23.58 11.15
CA ALA A 11 26.27 -22.17 11.18
C ALA A 11 24.91 -21.87 10.53
N ARG A 12 24.45 -22.72 9.58
CA ARG A 12 23.16 -22.62 8.90
C ARG A 12 22.02 -23.37 9.59
N LEU A 13 22.30 -24.06 10.70
CA LEU A 13 21.27 -24.74 11.49
C LEU A 13 20.45 -23.74 12.30
N SER A 14 19.17 -24.05 12.54
CA SER A 14 18.33 -23.25 13.43
C SER A 14 18.90 -23.22 14.87
N PRO A 15 18.58 -22.22 15.70
CA PRO A 15 19.13 -22.09 17.05
C PRO A 15 19.01 -23.36 17.90
N LYS A 16 17.86 -24.06 17.78
CA LYS A 16 17.61 -25.35 18.46
C LYS A 16 18.53 -26.47 17.99
N LYS A 17 18.84 -26.52 16.68
CA LYS A 17 19.75 -27.53 16.10
C LYS A 17 21.22 -27.22 16.40
N LYS A 18 21.60 -25.94 16.52
CA LYS A 18 22.93 -25.51 17.00
C LYS A 18 23.16 -25.93 18.45
N ALA A 19 22.19 -25.71 19.33
CA ALA A 19 22.26 -26.15 20.73
C ALA A 19 22.41 -27.67 20.85
N ALA A 20 21.65 -28.45 20.06
CA ALA A 20 21.77 -29.90 20.05
C ALA A 20 23.15 -30.40 19.57
N ALA A 21 23.71 -29.79 18.52
CA ALA A 21 25.04 -30.12 18.03
C ALA A 21 26.15 -29.78 19.05
N ALA A 22 26.00 -28.65 19.77
CA ALA A 22 26.93 -28.25 20.83
C ALA A 22 26.90 -29.24 22.01
N CYS A 23 25.71 -29.65 22.46
CA CYS A 23 25.58 -30.68 23.50
C CYS A 23 26.25 -32.00 23.09
N PHE A 24 26.07 -32.42 21.83
CA PHE A 24 26.69 -33.66 21.32
C PHE A 24 28.22 -33.58 21.29
N ALA A 25 28.77 -32.41 20.92
CA ALA A 25 30.21 -32.18 20.90
C ALA A 25 30.83 -32.18 22.31
N VAL A 26 30.16 -31.54 23.29
CA VAL A 26 30.58 -31.55 24.70
C VAL A 26 30.56 -32.98 25.25
N LEU A 27 29.51 -33.74 24.94
CA LEU A 27 29.39 -35.11 25.41
C LEU A 27 30.46 -36.04 24.80
N PHE A 28 30.76 -35.87 23.50
CA PHE A 28 31.84 -36.59 22.84
C PHE A 28 33.21 -36.26 23.47
N ALA A 29 33.47 -34.98 23.77
CA ALA A 29 34.69 -34.58 24.45
C ALA A 29 34.82 -35.20 25.86
N LEU A 30 33.72 -35.31 26.61
CA LEU A 30 33.69 -35.95 27.93
C LEU A 30 33.92 -37.47 27.85
N VAL A 31 33.38 -38.16 26.83
CA VAL A 31 33.67 -39.58 26.56
C VAL A 31 35.16 -39.79 26.28
N VAL A 32 35.74 -38.95 25.42
CA VAL A 32 37.16 -39.03 25.05
C VAL A 32 38.05 -38.75 26.26
N ALA A 33 37.72 -37.73 27.07
CA ALA A 33 38.46 -37.40 28.30
C ALA A 33 38.37 -38.54 29.34
N ALA A 34 37.19 -39.14 29.54
CA ALA A 34 37.01 -40.25 30.47
C ALA A 34 37.75 -41.52 30.00
N ALA A 35 37.76 -41.80 28.70
CA ALA A 35 38.51 -42.92 28.11
C ALA A 35 40.03 -42.72 28.26
N TYR A 36 40.52 -41.48 28.12
CA TYR A 36 41.93 -41.16 28.25
C TYR A 36 42.41 -41.21 29.72
N ALA A 37 41.56 -40.80 30.67
CA ALA A 37 41.85 -40.83 32.10
C ALA A 37 41.85 -42.25 32.72
N ARG A 38 41.50 -43.29 31.94
CA ARG A 38 41.40 -44.71 32.37
C ARG A 38 40.61 -44.92 33.66
N ASN A 39 39.66 -44.04 33.96
CA ASN A 39 38.85 -44.13 35.18
C ASN A 39 37.50 -44.78 34.86
N PRO A 40 37.28 -46.05 35.28
CA PRO A 40 36.08 -46.80 34.92
C PRO A 40 34.79 -46.20 35.48
N TRP A 41 34.86 -45.45 36.59
CA TRP A 41 33.71 -44.77 37.19
C TRP A 41 33.23 -43.59 36.35
N LEU A 42 34.14 -42.80 35.80
CA LEU A 42 33.82 -41.70 34.89
C LEU A 42 33.22 -42.21 33.59
N LEU A 43 33.75 -43.32 33.06
CA LEU A 43 33.19 -43.96 31.87
C LEU A 43 31.77 -44.47 32.13
N GLY A 44 31.56 -45.12 33.29
CA GLY A 44 30.24 -45.58 33.73
C GLY A 44 29.24 -44.42 33.88
N LEU A 45 29.64 -43.30 34.48
CA LEU A 45 28.79 -42.12 34.64
C LEU A 45 28.38 -41.53 33.27
N VAL A 46 29.32 -41.44 32.33
CA VAL A 46 29.05 -40.91 30.99
C VAL A 46 28.08 -41.82 30.21
N VAL A 47 28.19 -43.14 30.35
CA VAL A 47 27.24 -44.09 29.76
C VAL A 47 25.84 -43.92 30.36
N VAL A 48 25.72 -43.72 31.67
CA VAL A 48 24.43 -43.47 32.34
C VAL A 48 23.82 -42.15 31.88
N VAL A 49 24.61 -41.08 31.76
CA VAL A 49 24.14 -39.78 31.24
C VAL A 49 23.72 -39.89 29.77
N PHE A 50 24.45 -40.65 28.95
CA PHE A 50 24.09 -40.91 27.55
C PHE A 50 22.76 -41.66 27.44
N ALA A 51 22.59 -42.70 28.25
CA ALA A 51 21.36 -43.49 28.30
C ALA A 51 20.17 -42.66 28.77
N ALA A 52 20.36 -41.80 29.78
CA ALA A 52 19.33 -40.88 30.26
C ALA A 52 18.96 -39.83 29.18
N ALA A 53 19.94 -39.26 28.48
CA ALA A 53 19.70 -38.31 27.39
C ALA A 53 18.95 -38.96 26.21
N LEU A 54 19.31 -40.20 25.85
CA LEU A 54 18.59 -40.99 24.84
C LEU A 54 17.16 -41.30 25.28
N ALA A 55 16.94 -41.65 26.55
CA ALA A 55 15.60 -41.90 27.10
C ALA A 55 14.73 -40.63 27.08
N VAL A 56 15.28 -39.48 27.49
CA VAL A 56 14.58 -38.18 27.43
C VAL A 56 14.32 -37.77 25.97
N GLY A 57 15.27 -37.99 25.07
CA GLY A 57 15.10 -37.76 23.64
C GLY A 57 14.00 -38.64 23.04
N ALA A 58 13.96 -39.92 23.39
CA ALA A 58 12.93 -40.85 22.98
C ALA A 58 11.55 -40.46 23.54
N LEU A 59 11.46 -40.04 24.81
CA LEU A 59 10.23 -39.53 25.42
C LEU A 59 9.76 -38.22 24.78
N TYR A 60 10.68 -37.35 24.36
CA TYR A 60 10.37 -36.10 23.67
C TYR A 60 9.89 -36.35 22.23
N VAL A 61 10.57 -37.24 21.49
CA VAL A 61 10.14 -37.69 20.16
C VAL A 61 8.80 -38.39 20.25
N ASP A 62 8.58 -39.22 21.26
CA ASP A 62 7.30 -39.87 21.49
C ASP A 62 6.21 -38.87 21.92
N ARG A 63 6.52 -37.83 22.71
CA ARG A 63 5.60 -36.70 22.95
C ARG A 63 5.27 -35.94 21.66
N LEU A 64 6.25 -35.70 20.79
CA LEU A 64 6.04 -35.04 19.50
C LEU A 64 5.25 -35.92 18.53
N LEU A 65 5.49 -37.23 18.53
CA LEU A 65 4.72 -38.20 17.75
C LEU A 65 3.32 -38.38 18.34
N ARG A 66 3.13 -38.31 19.66
CA ARG A 66 1.82 -38.30 20.31
C ARG A 66 1.07 -36.99 20.04
N ALA A 67 1.74 -35.85 20.07
CA ALA A 67 1.18 -34.55 19.69
C ALA A 67 0.86 -34.48 18.20
N SER A 68 1.71 -35.05 17.35
CA SER A 68 1.48 -35.19 15.90
C SER A 68 0.34 -36.18 15.63
N ARG A 69 0.27 -37.33 16.32
CA ARG A 69 -0.83 -38.30 16.23
C ARG A 69 -2.12 -37.76 16.83
N GLN A 70 -2.08 -36.90 17.87
CA GLN A 70 -3.24 -36.19 18.40
C GLN A 70 -3.65 -35.04 17.50
N ALA A 71 -2.73 -34.32 16.86
CA ALA A 71 -3.03 -33.31 15.85
C ALA A 71 -3.61 -33.97 14.59
N THR A 72 -3.08 -35.13 14.20
CA THR A 72 -3.57 -35.95 13.10
C THR A 72 -4.88 -36.61 13.46
N LYS A 73 -5.08 -37.12 14.69
CA LYS A 73 -6.38 -37.60 15.18
C LYS A 73 -7.39 -36.47 15.34
N ARG A 74 -6.99 -35.26 15.73
CA ARG A 74 -7.85 -34.07 15.76
C ARG A 74 -8.19 -33.62 14.35
N ALA A 75 -7.26 -33.68 13.41
CA ALA A 75 -7.48 -33.40 11.99
C ALA A 75 -8.37 -34.47 11.33
N ILE A 76 -8.17 -35.76 11.65
CA ILE A 76 -8.99 -36.89 11.19
C ILE A 76 -10.36 -36.87 11.88
N ALA A 77 -10.45 -36.53 13.17
CA ALA A 77 -11.71 -36.37 13.88
C ALA A 77 -12.48 -35.12 13.41
N ALA A 78 -11.78 -34.03 13.04
CA ALA A 78 -12.37 -32.88 12.35
C ALA A 78 -12.86 -33.27 10.96
N ARG A 79 -12.13 -34.14 10.25
CA ARG A 79 -12.53 -34.69 8.94
C ARG A 79 -13.70 -35.69 9.03
N ALA A 80 -13.77 -36.46 10.12
CA ALA A 80 -14.84 -37.41 10.38
C ALA A 80 -16.10 -36.73 10.94
N LYS A 81 -15.96 -35.61 11.67
CA LYS A 81 -17.09 -34.71 11.99
C LYS A 81 -17.64 -33.96 10.78
N LEU A 82 -16.89 -33.87 9.69
CA LEU A 82 -17.35 -33.34 8.40
C LEU A 82 -18.06 -34.39 7.53
N ALA A 83 -18.21 -35.63 8.00
CA ALA A 83 -18.78 -36.74 7.22
C ALA A 83 -19.95 -37.45 7.94
N ALA A 84 -20.76 -36.69 8.68
CA ALA A 84 -22.10 -37.10 9.08
C ALA A 84 -23.01 -35.95 8.68
N THR A 85 -23.86 -36.16 7.68
CA THR A 85 -24.78 -35.17 7.10
C THR A 85 -25.56 -34.48 8.21
N PRO A 86 -25.23 -33.23 8.57
CA PRO A 86 -26.19 -32.35 9.21
C PRO A 86 -27.18 -31.92 8.11
N PRO A 87 -28.37 -31.40 8.44
CA PRO A 87 -29.11 -30.62 7.43
C PRO A 87 -28.12 -29.64 6.78
N ALA A 88 -28.15 -29.52 5.45
CA ALA A 88 -27.18 -28.74 4.69
C ALA A 88 -26.96 -27.38 5.38
N PRO A 89 -25.74 -27.04 5.85
CA PRO A 89 -25.48 -25.67 6.24
C PRO A 89 -25.71 -24.84 4.98
N ARG A 90 -26.72 -23.97 5.04
CA ARG A 90 -26.98 -23.02 3.95
C ARG A 90 -25.69 -22.25 3.67
N PRO A 91 -25.38 -21.96 2.40
CA PRO A 91 -24.16 -21.21 2.07
C PRO A 91 -24.09 -19.94 2.92
N GLY A 92 -23.04 -19.81 3.74
CA GLY A 92 -22.77 -18.55 4.47
C GLY A 92 -22.57 -17.40 3.48
N ALA A 93 -22.57 -16.15 3.95
CA ALA A 93 -22.42 -14.96 3.10
C ALA A 93 -21.26 -15.12 2.08
N LEU A 94 -20.18 -15.78 2.50
CA LEU A 94 -18.99 -16.10 1.70
C LEU A 94 -19.23 -16.97 0.45
N VAL A 95 -20.17 -17.92 0.49
CA VAL A 95 -20.52 -18.78 -0.66
C VAL A 95 -21.54 -18.08 -1.57
N GLU A 96 -22.47 -17.33 -0.99
CA GLU A 96 -23.45 -16.54 -1.73
C GLU A 96 -22.79 -15.41 -2.52
N TRP A 97 -21.85 -14.71 -1.89
CA TRP A 97 -21.03 -13.68 -2.52
C TRP A 97 -20.24 -14.22 -3.72
N GLY A 98 -19.70 -15.43 -3.60
CA GLY A 98 -18.92 -16.04 -4.67
C GLY A 98 -19.76 -16.58 -5.82
N ALA A 99 -20.99 -17.03 -5.56
CA ALA A 99 -21.83 -17.74 -6.53
C ALA A 99 -22.91 -16.87 -7.18
N ARG A 100 -23.41 -15.83 -6.49
CA ARG A 100 -24.63 -15.10 -6.90
C ARG A 100 -24.57 -13.57 -6.82
N SER A 101 -23.48 -12.96 -6.30
CA SER A 101 -23.34 -11.50 -6.18
C SER A 101 -23.44 -10.69 -7.48
N ARG A 102 -23.59 -11.33 -8.65
CA ARG A 102 -23.61 -10.73 -10.00
C ARG A 102 -22.37 -9.86 -10.33
N ILE A 103 -21.37 -9.77 -9.45
CA ILE A 103 -20.12 -9.03 -9.67
C ILE A 103 -19.17 -9.94 -10.47
N PRO A 104 -18.73 -9.54 -11.68
CA PRO A 104 -17.74 -10.33 -12.42
C PRO A 104 -16.43 -10.49 -11.63
N GLU A 105 -15.79 -11.67 -11.68
CA GLU A 105 -14.54 -11.98 -10.95
C GLU A 105 -13.46 -10.90 -11.12
N ALA A 106 -13.36 -10.33 -12.33
CA ALA A 106 -12.43 -9.25 -12.63
C ALA A 106 -12.72 -7.96 -11.85
N ARG A 107 -14.00 -7.60 -11.69
CA ARG A 107 -14.45 -6.43 -10.92
C ARG A 107 -14.29 -6.68 -9.42
N LEU A 108 -14.58 -7.91 -8.97
CA LEU A 108 -14.36 -8.31 -7.58
C LEU A 108 -12.88 -8.22 -7.20
N ALA A 109 -11.97 -8.81 -7.99
CA ALA A 109 -10.53 -8.72 -7.75
C ALA A 109 -10.04 -7.26 -7.73
N GLN A 110 -10.58 -6.40 -8.59
CA GLN A 110 -10.27 -4.97 -8.59
C GLN A 110 -10.73 -4.29 -7.30
N ARG A 111 -11.98 -4.49 -6.86
CA ARG A 111 -12.50 -3.88 -5.62
C ARG A 111 -11.73 -4.37 -4.39
N LEU A 112 -11.45 -5.67 -4.30
CA LEU A 112 -10.64 -6.26 -3.22
C LEU A 112 -9.21 -5.69 -3.17
N THR A 113 -8.63 -5.41 -4.34
CA THR A 113 -7.32 -4.74 -4.42
C THR A 113 -7.42 -3.33 -3.83
N LYS A 114 -8.42 -2.55 -4.21
CA LYS A 114 -8.61 -1.16 -3.74
C LYS A 114 -8.98 -1.06 -2.26
N LEU A 115 -9.71 -2.04 -1.72
CA LEU A 115 -10.04 -2.11 -0.29
C LEU A 115 -8.91 -2.70 0.56
N HIS A 116 -7.85 -3.24 -0.05
CA HIS A 116 -6.81 -3.99 0.67
C HIS A 116 -7.37 -5.15 1.54
N SER A 117 -8.55 -5.68 1.19
CA SER A 117 -9.21 -6.72 1.98
C SER A 117 -8.57 -8.10 1.74
N VAL A 118 -7.94 -8.65 2.79
CA VAL A 118 -7.40 -10.02 2.78
C VAL A 118 -8.53 -11.04 2.95
N ASP A 119 -9.51 -10.77 3.81
CA ASP A 119 -10.64 -11.69 4.03
C ASP A 119 -11.49 -11.87 2.78
N GLY A 120 -11.65 -10.81 1.99
CA GLY A 120 -12.40 -10.89 0.74
C GLY A 120 -11.78 -11.84 -0.30
N ARG A 121 -10.53 -12.30 -0.12
CA ARG A 121 -9.95 -13.39 -0.93
C ARG A 121 -10.73 -14.68 -0.81
N ASP A 122 -11.33 -14.95 0.36
CA ASP A 122 -12.14 -16.14 0.56
C ASP A 122 -13.29 -16.21 -0.44
N VAL A 123 -13.85 -15.06 -0.84
CA VAL A 123 -14.92 -15.00 -1.85
C VAL A 123 -14.43 -15.57 -3.19
N LEU A 124 -13.29 -15.09 -3.69
CA LEU A 124 -12.71 -15.57 -4.96
C LEU A 124 -12.29 -17.04 -4.90
N VAL A 125 -11.73 -17.49 -3.78
CA VAL A 125 -11.34 -18.90 -3.61
C VAL A 125 -12.56 -19.80 -3.54
N SER A 126 -13.59 -19.39 -2.80
CA SER A 126 -14.85 -20.11 -2.71
C SER A 126 -15.48 -20.26 -4.09
N THR A 127 -15.56 -19.19 -4.89
CA THR A 127 -16.01 -19.27 -6.28
C THR A 127 -15.17 -20.25 -7.10
N ALA A 128 -13.84 -20.09 -7.08
CA ALA A 128 -12.93 -20.89 -7.87
C ALA A 128 -12.98 -22.39 -7.50
N THR A 129 -13.34 -22.72 -6.27
CA THR A 129 -13.32 -24.09 -5.74
C THR A 129 -14.71 -24.67 -5.47
N MET A 130 -15.77 -23.97 -5.87
CA MET A 130 -17.18 -24.33 -5.60
C MET A 130 -17.45 -24.55 -4.11
N GLY A 131 -17.02 -23.59 -3.28
CA GLY A 131 -17.22 -23.56 -1.84
C GLY A 131 -16.38 -24.57 -1.04
N ARG A 132 -15.45 -25.29 -1.68
CA ARG A 132 -14.66 -26.33 -1.01
C ARG A 132 -13.57 -25.77 -0.11
N TRP A 133 -12.99 -24.64 -0.49
CA TRP A 133 -11.82 -24.05 0.16
C TRP A 133 -12.08 -22.58 0.49
N GLY A 134 -11.54 -22.15 1.63
CA GLY A 134 -11.21 -20.74 1.86
C GLY A 134 -9.75 -20.44 1.46
N TRP A 135 -9.33 -19.19 1.58
CA TRP A 135 -7.98 -18.71 1.33
C TRP A 135 -6.93 -19.48 2.14
N ARG A 136 -7.22 -19.81 3.39
CA ARG A 136 -6.32 -20.63 4.22
C ARG A 136 -6.05 -22.00 3.60
N ASP A 137 -7.08 -22.67 3.09
CA ASP A 137 -6.95 -23.97 2.44
C ASP A 137 -6.21 -23.84 1.10
N MET A 138 -6.51 -22.79 0.32
CA MET A 138 -5.81 -22.50 -0.93
C MET A 138 -4.31 -22.24 -0.70
N SER A 139 -3.95 -21.41 0.28
CA SER A 139 -2.55 -21.13 0.59
C SER A 139 -1.80 -22.42 0.99
N ALA A 140 -2.42 -23.27 1.82
CA ALA A 140 -1.86 -24.56 2.16
C ALA A 140 -1.75 -25.50 0.94
N ALA A 141 -2.73 -25.47 0.04
CA ALA A 141 -2.71 -26.25 -1.19
C ALA A 141 -1.59 -25.82 -2.15
N LEU A 142 -1.32 -24.51 -2.26
CA LEU A 142 -0.22 -23.98 -3.06
C LEU A 142 1.15 -24.41 -2.50
N GLU A 143 1.31 -24.44 -1.18
CA GLU A 143 2.50 -25.02 -0.55
C GLU A 143 2.65 -26.52 -0.87
N MET A 144 1.57 -27.29 -0.72
CA MET A 144 1.57 -28.72 -1.06
C MET A 144 1.89 -28.96 -2.54
N TYR A 145 1.43 -28.07 -3.43
CA TYR A 145 1.75 -28.10 -4.84
C TYR A 145 3.24 -27.84 -5.08
N ARG A 146 3.85 -26.85 -4.41
CA ARG A 146 5.29 -26.56 -4.49
C ARG A 146 6.14 -27.72 -3.97
N ILE A 147 5.77 -28.33 -2.83
CA ILE A 147 6.48 -29.49 -2.23
C ILE A 147 6.54 -30.69 -3.18
N GLY A 148 5.49 -30.93 -3.98
CA GLY A 148 5.47 -32.03 -4.95
C GLY A 148 5.05 -33.39 -4.37
N GLY A 149 5.32 -34.46 -5.11
CA GLY A 149 5.10 -35.84 -4.67
C GLY A 149 3.64 -36.21 -4.35
N LYS A 150 3.41 -36.83 -3.19
CA LYS A 150 2.05 -37.18 -2.73
C LYS A 150 1.23 -35.92 -2.35
N SER A 151 1.88 -34.89 -1.82
CA SER A 151 1.22 -33.64 -1.42
C SER A 151 0.60 -32.93 -2.63
N ARG A 152 1.36 -32.76 -3.72
CA ARG A 152 0.86 -32.19 -4.98
C ARG A 152 -0.33 -33.00 -5.54
N ARG A 153 -0.21 -34.32 -5.62
CA ARG A 153 -1.28 -35.19 -6.14
C ARG A 153 -2.60 -35.11 -5.34
N SER A 154 -2.54 -34.71 -4.07
CA SER A 154 -3.74 -34.56 -3.23
C SER A 154 -4.51 -33.27 -3.47
N VAL A 155 -3.89 -32.25 -4.07
CA VAL A 155 -4.49 -30.91 -4.29
C VAL A 155 -4.77 -30.63 -5.77
N GLU A 156 -4.01 -31.23 -6.67
CA GLU A 156 -4.20 -31.11 -8.13
C GLU A 156 -5.64 -31.37 -8.58
N PRO A 157 -6.39 -32.39 -8.08
CA PRO A 157 -7.77 -32.61 -8.53
C PRO A 157 -8.73 -31.46 -8.25
N VAL A 158 -8.45 -30.62 -7.25
CA VAL A 158 -9.27 -29.43 -6.96
C VAL A 158 -8.83 -28.28 -7.85
N LEU A 159 -7.52 -28.05 -8.01
CA LEU A 159 -6.98 -27.02 -8.90
C LEU A 159 -7.32 -27.26 -10.38
N ASP A 160 -7.29 -28.52 -10.84
CA ASP A 160 -7.59 -28.89 -12.22
C ASP A 160 -9.08 -28.66 -12.55
N LYS A 161 -9.96 -28.72 -11.54
CA LYS A 161 -11.41 -28.43 -11.67
C LYS A 161 -11.74 -26.94 -11.53
N ALA A 162 -10.84 -26.15 -10.96
CA ALA A 162 -11.07 -24.72 -10.80
C ALA A 162 -11.10 -24.01 -12.17
N PRO A 163 -12.00 -23.04 -12.39
CA PRO A 163 -11.97 -22.22 -13.58
C PRO A 163 -10.61 -21.53 -13.70
N ARG A 164 -9.93 -21.74 -14.84
CA ARG A 164 -8.55 -21.27 -15.01
C ARG A 164 -8.45 -19.74 -15.03
N SER A 165 -9.52 -19.05 -15.46
CA SER A 165 -9.66 -17.59 -15.36
C SER A 165 -9.71 -17.14 -13.89
N ALA A 166 -10.41 -17.87 -13.02
CA ALA A 166 -10.51 -17.54 -11.59
C ALA A 166 -9.15 -17.67 -10.90
N LEU A 167 -8.36 -18.70 -11.25
CA LEU A 167 -6.98 -18.84 -10.76
C LEU A 167 -6.07 -17.68 -11.20
N LEU A 168 -6.25 -17.17 -12.43
CA LEU A 168 -5.54 -15.97 -12.90
C LEU A 168 -5.97 -14.71 -12.13
N HIS A 169 -7.27 -14.54 -11.83
CA HIS A 169 -7.76 -13.43 -11.02
C HIS A 169 -7.23 -13.49 -9.58
N LEU A 170 -7.10 -14.70 -9.02
CA LEU A 170 -6.48 -14.90 -7.71
C LEU A 170 -4.97 -14.61 -7.75
N ALA A 171 -4.27 -15.02 -8.82
CA ALA A 171 -2.87 -14.68 -9.01
C ALA A 171 -2.66 -13.15 -9.12
N ASP A 172 -3.51 -12.49 -9.92
CA ASP A 172 -3.56 -11.03 -10.05
C ASP A 172 -3.78 -10.39 -8.68
N LEU A 173 -4.73 -10.87 -7.88
CA LEU A 173 -5.01 -10.32 -6.56
C LEU A 173 -3.83 -10.47 -5.59
N CYS A 174 -3.21 -11.65 -5.53
CA CYS A 174 -2.04 -11.90 -4.68
C CYS A 174 -0.88 -10.98 -5.05
N PHE A 175 -0.56 -10.89 -6.34
CA PHE A 175 0.50 -10.01 -6.84
C PHE A 175 0.22 -8.54 -6.53
N ARG A 176 -1.04 -8.12 -6.71
CA ARG A 176 -1.48 -6.73 -6.56
C ARG A 176 -1.45 -6.25 -5.12
N GLN A 177 -2.05 -7.03 -4.22
CA GLN A 177 -2.13 -6.71 -2.80
C GLN A 177 -0.74 -6.80 -2.15
N ASN A 178 -0.02 -7.91 -2.34
CA ASN A 178 1.28 -8.14 -1.72
C ASN A 178 1.32 -7.70 -0.24
N ILE A 179 0.33 -8.18 0.52
CA ILE A 179 0.11 -7.86 1.93
C ILE A 179 0.71 -8.96 2.81
N LEU A 180 0.48 -10.22 2.44
CA LEU A 180 1.00 -11.38 3.17
C LEU A 180 2.37 -11.76 2.63
N GLN A 181 3.22 -12.29 3.51
CA GLN A 181 4.60 -12.67 3.20
C GLN A 181 4.73 -13.59 1.98
N ASP A 182 3.79 -14.53 1.81
CA ASP A 182 3.82 -15.51 0.73
C ASP A 182 3.07 -15.08 -0.54
N ASP A 183 2.56 -13.84 -0.61
CA ASP A 183 1.69 -13.40 -1.71
C ASP A 183 2.37 -13.46 -3.07
N ILE A 184 3.59 -12.95 -3.17
CA ILE A 184 4.35 -13.00 -4.44
C ILE A 184 4.69 -14.44 -4.83
N LEU A 185 5.01 -15.30 -3.84
CA LEU A 185 5.27 -16.72 -4.08
C LEU A 185 4.01 -17.46 -4.56
N ASN A 186 2.87 -17.15 -3.95
CA ASN A 186 1.56 -17.69 -4.31
C ASN A 186 1.15 -17.21 -5.72
N ALA A 187 1.34 -15.92 -6.03
CA ALA A 187 1.11 -15.37 -7.36
C ALA A 187 1.98 -16.08 -8.42
N ALA A 188 3.29 -16.20 -8.19
CA ALA A 188 4.20 -16.89 -9.10
C ALA A 188 3.78 -18.36 -9.34
N THR A 189 3.32 -19.03 -8.27
CA THR A 189 2.86 -20.43 -8.36
C THR A 189 1.57 -20.55 -9.17
N LEU A 190 0.59 -19.68 -8.91
CA LEU A 190 -0.68 -19.65 -9.63
C LEU A 190 -0.50 -19.27 -11.10
N TYR A 191 0.31 -18.26 -11.41
CA TYR A 191 0.64 -17.89 -12.78
C TYR A 191 1.33 -19.04 -13.52
N LYS A 192 2.33 -19.70 -12.88
CA LYS A 192 3.02 -20.84 -13.48
C LYS A 192 2.06 -22.00 -13.75
N TYR A 193 1.19 -22.32 -12.80
CA TYR A 193 0.17 -23.36 -12.94
C TYR A 193 -0.79 -23.04 -14.11
N ALA A 194 -1.28 -21.81 -14.19
CA ALA A 194 -2.15 -21.36 -15.27
C ALA A 194 -1.43 -21.38 -16.63
N TYR A 195 -0.19 -20.89 -16.69
CA TYR A 195 0.63 -20.87 -17.92
C TYR A 195 0.86 -22.27 -18.48
N GLN A 196 1.17 -23.25 -17.64
CA GLN A 196 1.36 -24.64 -18.04
C GLN A 196 0.13 -25.28 -18.70
N ARG A 197 -1.08 -24.75 -18.44
CA ARG A 197 -2.33 -25.31 -18.97
C ARG A 197 -3.01 -24.45 -20.04
N LEU A 198 -2.78 -23.14 -20.02
CA LEU A 198 -3.42 -22.20 -20.94
C LEU A 198 -2.45 -21.62 -22.00
N GLY A 199 -1.14 -21.82 -21.82
CA GLY A 199 -0.11 -21.19 -22.64
C GLY A 199 -0.05 -19.67 -22.44
N ALA A 200 0.57 -18.98 -23.41
CA ALA A 200 0.86 -17.54 -23.32
C ALA A 200 -0.37 -16.63 -23.56
N LYS A 201 -1.40 -17.10 -24.27
CA LYS A 201 -2.52 -16.25 -24.75
C LYS A 201 -3.18 -15.40 -23.64
N PRO A 202 -3.48 -15.92 -22.44
CA PRO A 202 -4.10 -15.12 -21.37
C PRO A 202 -3.17 -14.10 -20.71
N PHE A 203 -1.85 -14.20 -20.94
CA PHE A 203 -0.83 -13.33 -20.36
C PHE A 203 -0.57 -12.08 -21.19
N GLY A 204 -0.97 -12.06 -22.47
CA GLY A 204 -0.87 -10.87 -23.33
C GLY A 204 -1.93 -9.79 -23.07
N LYS A 205 -2.78 -9.93 -22.05
CA LYS A 205 -3.82 -8.96 -21.68
C LYS A 205 -3.65 -8.50 -20.23
N LYS A 206 -4.05 -7.27 -19.94
CA LYS A 206 -4.07 -6.69 -18.57
C LYS A 206 -2.72 -6.79 -17.85
N ARG A 207 -1.63 -6.82 -18.62
CA ARG A 207 -0.26 -6.80 -18.11
C ARG A 207 0.19 -8.02 -17.31
N ARG A 208 -0.48 -9.16 -17.54
CA ARG A 208 -0.25 -10.39 -16.79
C ARG A 208 1.10 -11.02 -17.07
N GLY A 209 1.63 -10.88 -18.28
CA GLY A 209 3.00 -11.30 -18.61
C GLY A 209 4.00 -10.61 -17.69
N GLU A 210 3.87 -9.30 -17.53
CA GLU A 210 4.72 -8.46 -16.71
C GLU A 210 4.64 -8.82 -15.22
N PHE A 211 3.42 -9.03 -14.70
CA PHE A 211 3.22 -9.49 -13.31
C PHE A 211 3.83 -10.86 -13.09
N PHE A 212 3.69 -11.76 -14.06
CA PHE A 212 4.25 -13.11 -13.96
C PHE A 212 5.79 -13.07 -13.96
N LEU A 213 6.40 -12.30 -14.88
CA LEU A 213 7.86 -12.14 -14.94
C LEU A 213 8.41 -11.48 -13.66
N ASP A 214 7.75 -10.44 -13.14
CA ASP A 214 8.16 -9.80 -11.90
C ASP A 214 8.02 -10.73 -10.69
N ALA A 215 6.94 -11.52 -10.60
CA ALA A 215 6.75 -12.50 -9.55
C ALA A 215 7.80 -13.63 -9.59
N LEU A 216 8.19 -14.07 -10.78
CA LEU A 216 9.29 -15.03 -10.95
C LEU A 216 10.63 -14.44 -10.51
N ALA A 217 10.94 -13.20 -10.91
CA ALA A 217 12.18 -12.52 -10.52
C ALA A 217 12.28 -12.38 -8.99
N ARG A 218 11.23 -11.88 -8.33
CA ARG A 218 11.18 -11.71 -6.87
C ARG A 218 11.27 -13.03 -6.08
N THR A 219 10.91 -14.15 -6.70
CA THR A 219 10.96 -15.48 -6.09
C THR A 219 12.24 -16.25 -6.46
N GLY A 220 13.23 -15.57 -7.05
CA GLY A 220 14.52 -16.17 -7.40
C GLY A 220 14.45 -17.14 -8.58
N GLN A 221 13.41 -17.08 -9.41
CA GLN A 221 13.24 -17.93 -10.59
C GLN A 221 13.76 -17.23 -11.87
N GLY A 222 14.96 -16.64 -11.82
CA GLY A 222 15.54 -15.83 -12.91
C GLY A 222 15.66 -16.59 -14.24
N GLY A 223 16.05 -17.86 -14.23
CA GLY A 223 16.09 -18.68 -15.45
C GLY A 223 14.73 -18.80 -16.16
N GLU A 224 13.63 -18.83 -15.40
CA GLU A 224 12.28 -18.83 -15.97
C GLU A 224 11.89 -17.46 -16.53
N VAL A 225 12.35 -16.36 -15.93
CA VAL A 225 12.17 -15.00 -16.48
C VAL A 225 12.80 -14.91 -17.86
N ILE A 226 14.06 -15.36 -18.01
CA ILE A 226 14.76 -15.36 -19.30
C ILE A 226 14.04 -16.26 -20.33
N ARG A 227 13.58 -17.45 -19.91
CA ARG A 227 12.85 -18.38 -20.79
C ARG A 227 11.50 -17.82 -21.26
N LEU A 228 10.82 -17.06 -20.39
CA LEU A 228 9.47 -16.55 -20.61
C LEU A 228 9.43 -15.07 -21.01
N GLN A 229 10.58 -14.44 -21.26
CA GLN A 229 10.66 -13.01 -21.56
C GLN A 229 9.82 -12.56 -22.76
N GLY A 230 9.50 -13.46 -23.69
CA GLY A 230 8.59 -13.18 -24.81
C GLY A 230 7.13 -12.90 -24.40
N LEU A 231 6.79 -13.06 -23.11
CA LEU A 231 5.54 -12.56 -22.54
C LEU A 231 5.54 -11.03 -22.38
N TYR A 232 6.72 -10.40 -22.33
CA TYR A 232 6.88 -8.96 -22.38
C TYR A 232 6.92 -8.47 -23.83
N LYS A 233 6.05 -7.53 -24.16
CA LYS A 233 5.97 -6.95 -25.52
C LYS A 233 6.78 -5.66 -25.62
N ALA A 234 8.09 -5.79 -25.78
CA ALA A 234 9.01 -4.65 -25.78
C ALA A 234 8.85 -3.70 -26.97
N ASP A 235 8.23 -4.15 -28.05
CA ASP A 235 7.86 -3.37 -29.23
C ASP A 235 6.62 -2.49 -28.99
N GLU A 236 5.70 -2.96 -28.14
CA GLU A 236 4.51 -2.19 -27.73
C GLU A 236 4.77 -1.35 -26.46
N LEU A 237 5.83 -1.64 -25.71
CA LEU A 237 6.12 -1.04 -24.39
C LEU A 237 7.53 -0.44 -24.34
N ASN A 238 7.95 0.03 -23.15
CA ASN A 238 9.29 0.57 -22.94
C ASN A 238 10.35 -0.54 -23.00
N GLY A 239 11.09 -0.63 -24.10
CA GLY A 239 12.16 -1.61 -24.28
C GLY A 239 13.21 -1.63 -23.15
N ASN A 240 13.44 -0.51 -22.46
CA ASN A 240 14.38 -0.44 -21.33
C ASN A 240 13.90 -1.25 -20.11
N ASP A 241 12.59 -1.46 -19.93
CA ASP A 241 12.08 -2.30 -18.85
C ASP A 241 12.44 -3.78 -19.05
N LEU A 242 12.55 -4.25 -20.30
CA LEU A 242 12.99 -5.62 -20.58
C LEU A 242 14.42 -5.86 -20.08
N HIS A 243 15.29 -4.85 -20.20
CA HIS A 243 16.63 -4.91 -19.64
C HIS A 243 16.60 -4.99 -18.11
N LEU A 244 15.70 -4.26 -17.45
CA LEU A 244 15.55 -4.34 -15.99
C LEU A 244 14.95 -5.68 -15.53
N TYR A 245 14.06 -6.30 -16.31
CA TYR A 245 13.64 -7.69 -16.08
C TYR A 245 14.81 -8.67 -16.15
N ARG A 246 15.66 -8.54 -17.17
CA ARG A 246 16.84 -9.41 -17.36
C ARG A 246 17.91 -9.17 -16.30
N ALA A 247 18.14 -7.91 -15.93
CA ALA A 247 19.01 -7.54 -14.82
C ALA A 247 18.51 -8.19 -13.53
N ASN A 248 17.23 -8.03 -13.16
CA ASN A 248 16.68 -8.69 -11.98
C ASN A 248 16.82 -10.22 -12.03
N ALA A 249 16.65 -10.84 -13.21
CA ALA A 249 16.83 -12.27 -13.39
C ALA A 249 18.28 -12.74 -13.24
N ALA A 250 19.26 -11.85 -13.48
CA ALA A 250 20.69 -12.11 -13.39
C ALA A 250 21.35 -11.46 -12.16
N ASN A 251 20.58 -10.94 -11.20
CA ASN A 251 21.14 -10.16 -10.09
C ASN A 251 22.04 -11.04 -9.19
N PRO A 252 23.37 -10.76 -9.12
CA PRO A 252 24.34 -11.60 -8.41
C PRO A 252 24.22 -11.53 -6.88
N PHE A 253 23.52 -10.53 -6.35
CA PHE A 253 23.28 -10.35 -4.92
C PHE A 253 22.04 -11.12 -4.45
N LYS A 254 21.12 -11.45 -5.36
CA LYS A 254 19.98 -12.34 -5.09
C LYS A 254 20.27 -13.80 -5.40
N ASP A 255 21.10 -14.06 -6.40
CA ASP A 255 21.56 -15.40 -6.77
C ASP A 255 23.07 -15.42 -7.00
N SER A 256 23.81 -16.05 -6.08
CA SER A 256 25.28 -16.17 -6.17
C SER A 256 25.79 -16.95 -7.38
N SER A 257 24.91 -17.66 -8.10
CA SER A 257 25.25 -18.34 -9.35
C SER A 257 25.02 -17.49 -10.59
N ALA A 258 24.42 -16.30 -10.44
CA ALA A 258 24.14 -15.41 -11.54
C ALA A 258 25.40 -14.67 -12.03
N ASP A 259 25.39 -14.33 -13.31
CA ASP A 259 26.49 -13.67 -14.01
C ASP A 259 26.45 -12.16 -13.77
N ALA A 260 27.40 -11.67 -12.95
CA ALA A 260 27.51 -10.26 -12.59
C ALA A 260 27.86 -9.36 -13.78
N GLU A 261 28.64 -9.85 -14.76
CA GLU A 261 28.99 -9.08 -15.96
C GLU A 261 27.75 -8.87 -16.82
N ARG A 262 26.98 -9.95 -17.03
CA ARG A 262 25.70 -9.87 -17.74
C ARG A 262 24.70 -8.96 -17.02
N TRP A 263 24.57 -9.07 -15.70
CA TRP A 263 23.69 -8.21 -14.91
C TRP A 263 24.00 -6.73 -15.12
N LEU A 264 25.28 -6.35 -15.00
CA LEU A 264 25.70 -4.97 -15.18
C LEU A 264 25.58 -4.52 -16.65
N ALA A 265 25.81 -5.41 -17.61
CA ALA A 265 25.63 -5.12 -19.03
C ALA A 265 24.18 -4.78 -19.37
N GLU A 266 23.20 -5.53 -18.86
CA GLU A 266 21.78 -5.24 -19.08
C GLU A 266 21.39 -3.85 -18.55
N ILE A 267 21.92 -3.46 -17.38
CA ILE A 267 21.71 -2.11 -16.83
C ILE A 267 22.37 -1.05 -17.72
N ASN A 268 23.64 -1.27 -18.11
CA ASN A 268 24.42 -0.30 -18.87
C ASN A 268 23.92 -0.11 -20.31
N ASP A 269 23.30 -1.11 -20.93
CA ASP A 269 22.71 -0.97 -22.26
C ASP A 269 21.63 0.12 -22.30
N ILE A 270 20.91 0.35 -21.18
CA ILE A 270 19.93 1.45 -21.06
C ILE A 270 20.65 2.80 -21.18
N TYR A 271 21.74 3.00 -20.43
CA TYR A 271 22.49 4.26 -20.42
C TYR A 271 23.26 4.49 -21.73
N VAL A 272 23.91 3.45 -22.27
CA VAL A 272 24.68 3.55 -23.52
C VAL A 272 23.78 3.95 -24.70
N ARG A 273 22.58 3.37 -24.82
CA ARG A 273 21.62 3.75 -25.87
C ARG A 273 21.11 5.18 -25.73
N ALA A 274 21.04 5.70 -24.51
CA ALA A 274 20.69 7.08 -24.24
C ALA A 274 21.87 8.07 -24.39
N GLY A 275 23.06 7.59 -24.81
CA GLY A 275 24.26 8.42 -24.91
C GLY A 275 24.74 8.94 -23.56
N LEU A 276 24.65 8.10 -22.52
CA LEU A 276 25.03 8.40 -21.15
C LEU A 276 26.23 7.56 -20.71
N SER A 277 26.95 8.06 -19.71
CA SER A 277 28.01 7.33 -19.01
C SER A 277 27.52 6.00 -18.46
N ARG A 278 28.43 5.03 -18.41
CA ARG A 278 28.18 3.72 -17.82
C ARG A 278 28.19 3.80 -16.30
N LEU A 279 27.33 3.00 -15.69
CA LEU A 279 27.39 2.65 -14.28
C LEU A 279 28.46 1.59 -14.02
N SER A 280 29.05 1.67 -12.84
CA SER A 280 29.99 0.70 -12.29
C SER A 280 29.74 0.55 -10.79
N LEU A 281 30.30 -0.51 -10.20
CA LEU A 281 30.31 -0.68 -8.75
C LEU A 281 31.74 -0.57 -8.23
N ALA A 282 31.92 0.21 -7.16
CA ALA A 282 33.14 0.19 -6.39
C ALA A 282 33.38 -1.22 -5.80
N GLU A 283 34.65 -1.58 -5.63
CA GLU A 283 35.03 -2.78 -4.88
C GLU A 283 34.60 -2.66 -3.41
N GLY A 284 34.24 -3.78 -2.79
CA GLY A 284 33.89 -3.84 -1.37
C GLY A 284 32.71 -4.75 -1.06
N SER A 285 32.37 -4.83 0.22
CA SER A 285 31.28 -5.67 0.75
C SER A 285 30.04 -4.89 1.17
N ALA A 286 30.04 -3.56 1.01
CA ALA A 286 28.84 -2.75 1.24
C ALA A 286 27.73 -3.13 0.25
N PRO A 287 26.45 -2.85 0.58
CA PRO A 287 25.35 -3.00 -0.36
C PRO A 287 25.65 -2.40 -1.74
N ALA A 288 25.11 -3.03 -2.80
CA ALA A 288 25.41 -2.64 -4.18
C ALA A 288 25.05 -1.18 -4.47
N PHE A 289 23.94 -0.70 -3.91
CA PHE A 289 23.49 0.67 -4.05
C PHE A 289 24.52 1.68 -3.52
N LEU A 290 25.13 1.43 -2.35
CA LEU A 290 26.18 2.27 -1.76
C LEU A 290 27.51 2.26 -2.53
N ARG A 291 27.67 1.31 -3.45
CA ARG A 291 28.87 1.19 -4.29
C ARG A 291 28.66 1.76 -5.69
N LEU A 292 27.49 2.31 -5.99
CA LEU A 292 27.19 2.90 -7.29
C LEU A 292 28.18 4.02 -7.65
N LYS A 293 28.72 3.93 -8.85
CA LYS A 293 29.55 4.95 -9.48
C LYS A 293 29.18 5.08 -10.95
N ALA A 294 29.47 6.23 -11.53
CA ALA A 294 29.45 6.44 -12.96
C ALA A 294 30.63 7.31 -13.36
N GLU A 295 31.13 7.12 -14.58
CA GLU A 295 32.14 8.02 -15.13
C GLU A 295 31.52 9.41 -15.31
N VAL A 296 32.12 10.43 -14.70
CA VAL A 296 31.65 11.82 -14.87
C VAL A 296 32.25 12.36 -16.18
N PRO A 297 31.43 12.72 -17.18
CA PRO A 297 31.94 13.30 -18.42
C PRO A 297 32.66 14.63 -18.20
N THR A 298 33.24 15.17 -19.27
CA THR A 298 33.83 16.50 -19.29
C THR A 298 32.89 17.54 -18.65
N PRO A 299 33.37 18.32 -17.67
CA PRO A 299 32.56 19.32 -17.00
C PRO A 299 31.93 20.32 -17.97
N VAL A 300 30.65 20.64 -17.75
CA VAL A 300 29.94 21.75 -18.38
C VAL A 300 29.89 22.89 -17.37
N THR A 301 30.62 23.97 -17.65
CA THR A 301 30.75 25.14 -16.76
C THR A 301 29.90 26.32 -17.19
N ASP A 302 29.42 26.33 -18.43
CA ASP A 302 28.60 27.41 -18.99
C ASP A 302 27.11 27.15 -18.78
N GLY A 303 26.37 28.18 -18.39
CA GLY A 303 24.93 28.15 -18.25
C GLY A 303 24.42 28.75 -16.94
N PRO A 304 23.10 28.76 -16.74
CA PRO A 304 22.48 29.35 -15.57
C PRO A 304 22.73 28.58 -14.28
N LEU A 305 22.71 29.27 -13.13
CA LEU A 305 22.85 28.61 -11.83
C LEU A 305 21.63 27.72 -11.57
N VAL A 306 21.88 26.49 -11.11
CA VAL A 306 20.83 25.56 -10.67
C VAL A 306 20.92 25.35 -9.16
N SER A 307 19.84 25.64 -8.44
CA SER A 307 19.72 25.30 -7.01
C SER A 307 19.17 23.88 -6.86
N ILE A 308 19.95 23.02 -6.22
CA ILE A 308 19.52 21.67 -5.83
C ILE A 308 19.09 21.74 -4.36
N VAL A 309 17.80 21.59 -4.09
CA VAL A 309 17.29 21.50 -2.71
C VAL A 309 17.19 20.03 -2.32
N MET A 310 17.75 19.68 -1.16
CA MET A 310 17.82 18.31 -0.66
C MET A 310 17.24 18.23 0.76
N PRO A 311 15.93 17.92 0.90
CA PRO A 311 15.34 17.66 2.21
C PRO A 311 15.86 16.32 2.76
N VAL A 312 16.29 16.31 4.02
CA VAL A 312 16.90 15.14 4.68
C VAL A 312 16.24 14.94 6.04
N TYR A 313 16.01 13.68 6.41
CA TYR A 313 15.59 13.32 7.77
C TYR A 313 16.26 12.01 8.19
N LYS A 314 16.89 12.02 9.35
CA LYS A 314 17.75 10.96 9.90
C LYS A 314 18.86 10.56 8.92
N PRO A 315 19.81 11.47 8.63
CA PRO A 315 20.84 11.23 7.62
C PRO A 315 21.70 10.00 7.96
N ASP A 316 22.00 9.20 6.94
CA ASP A 316 22.76 7.95 7.04
C ASP A 316 23.77 7.82 5.88
N GLU A 317 24.35 6.63 5.65
CA GLU A 317 25.30 6.39 4.55
C GLU A 317 24.69 6.54 3.15
N TYR A 318 23.38 6.36 2.99
CA TYR A 318 22.69 6.63 1.73
C TYR A 318 22.57 8.13 1.49
N THR A 319 22.42 8.92 2.56
CA THR A 319 22.52 10.39 2.46
C THR A 319 23.89 10.85 2.01
N ASP A 320 24.96 10.23 2.51
CA ASP A 320 26.31 10.56 2.03
C ASP A 320 26.49 10.25 0.54
N LEU A 321 25.94 9.12 0.07
CA LEU A 321 25.95 8.77 -1.36
C LEU A 321 25.12 9.77 -2.19
N ALA A 322 23.94 10.16 -1.72
CA ALA A 322 23.06 11.11 -2.40
C ALA A 322 23.75 12.48 -2.57
N ILE A 323 24.35 13.02 -1.49
CA ILE A 323 25.12 14.27 -1.50
C ILE A 323 26.29 14.17 -2.47
N GLN A 324 27.07 13.08 -2.42
CA GLN A 324 28.19 12.87 -3.33
C GLN A 324 27.73 12.84 -4.80
N SER A 325 26.60 12.18 -5.10
CA SER A 325 26.05 12.14 -6.47
C SER A 325 25.57 13.51 -6.98
N ALA A 326 25.14 14.39 -6.08
CA ALA A 326 24.79 15.78 -6.40
C ALA A 326 26.04 16.62 -6.69
N LEU A 327 27.15 16.36 -6.00
CA LEU A 327 28.45 17.02 -6.27
C LEU A 327 29.08 16.54 -7.58
N ASP A 328 28.93 15.26 -7.89
CA ASP A 328 29.51 14.59 -9.08
C ASP A 328 28.73 14.84 -10.37
N GLN A 329 27.84 15.84 -10.39
CA GLN A 329 27.20 16.28 -11.63
C GLN A 329 28.24 16.87 -12.61
N SER A 330 28.13 16.48 -13.88
CA SER A 330 28.87 17.03 -15.01
C SER A 330 28.62 18.54 -15.18
N TYR A 331 27.40 19.00 -14.92
CA TYR A 331 27.05 20.42 -14.87
C TYR A 331 27.55 21.04 -13.57
N ARG A 332 28.43 22.05 -13.66
CA ARG A 332 29.18 22.57 -12.50
C ARG A 332 28.57 23.81 -11.86
N ASN A 333 27.78 24.58 -12.60
CA ASN A 333 27.15 25.80 -12.08
C ASN A 333 25.91 25.47 -11.22
N ILE A 334 26.15 24.86 -10.07
CA ILE A 334 25.14 24.40 -9.12
C ILE A 334 25.41 24.96 -7.73
N GLU A 335 24.36 25.11 -6.94
CA GLU A 335 24.44 25.17 -5.47
C GLU A 335 23.61 24.04 -4.88
N ILE A 336 23.99 23.54 -3.70
CA ILE A 336 23.30 22.45 -3.03
C ILE A 336 22.86 22.93 -1.66
N ILE A 337 21.55 22.92 -1.42
CA ILE A 337 20.93 23.38 -0.18
C ILE A 337 20.35 22.17 0.52
N ILE A 338 21.06 21.67 1.53
CA ILE A 338 20.64 20.54 2.34
C ILE A 338 19.82 21.08 3.51
N VAL A 339 18.61 20.58 3.68
CA VAL A 339 17.71 20.99 4.77
C VAL A 339 17.40 19.76 5.63
N ASP A 340 17.97 19.72 6.83
CA ASP A 340 17.65 18.72 7.85
C ASP A 340 16.28 19.01 8.46
N ASP A 341 15.35 18.07 8.35
CA ASP A 341 13.99 18.16 8.85
C ASP A 341 13.92 17.76 10.34
N GLY A 342 14.75 18.36 11.18
CA GLY A 342 14.74 18.15 12.63
C GLY A 342 15.05 16.72 13.04
N SER A 343 16.16 16.19 12.54
CA SER A 343 16.61 14.82 12.85
C SER A 343 17.09 14.65 14.29
N GLY A 344 17.62 15.73 14.88
CA GLY A 344 18.28 15.71 16.19
C GLY A 344 19.57 14.87 16.20
N GLY A 345 20.14 14.68 17.39
CA GLY A 345 21.31 13.82 17.58
C GLY A 345 22.56 14.29 16.84
N ASP A 346 23.20 13.38 16.11
CA ASP A 346 24.45 13.59 15.36
C ASP A 346 24.23 14.06 13.90
N ALA A 347 22.98 14.33 13.51
CA ALA A 347 22.65 14.77 12.15
C ALA A 347 23.41 16.04 11.74
N ALA A 348 23.50 17.02 12.64
CA ALA A 348 24.23 18.26 12.42
C ALA A 348 25.73 18.00 12.14
N GLU A 349 26.37 17.11 12.91
CA GLU A 349 27.77 16.74 12.71
C GLU A 349 27.96 16.05 11.35
N ARG A 350 27.08 15.08 11.04
CA ARG A 350 27.12 14.33 9.78
C ARG A 350 26.93 15.22 8.56
N LEU A 351 26.03 16.19 8.61
CA LEU A 351 25.75 17.09 7.47
C LEU A 351 26.80 18.21 7.37
N ASN A 352 27.22 18.81 8.48
CA ASN A 352 28.18 19.93 8.46
C ASN A 352 29.57 19.53 7.96
N LYS A 353 29.95 18.24 8.02
CA LYS A 353 31.22 17.77 7.42
C LYS A 353 31.31 18.13 5.93
N TRP A 354 30.18 18.15 5.22
CA TRP A 354 30.11 18.43 3.79
C TRP A 354 30.42 19.89 3.44
N LEU A 355 30.25 20.82 4.38
CA LEU A 355 30.65 22.23 4.21
C LEU A 355 32.16 22.38 4.00
N THR A 356 32.96 21.43 4.52
CA THR A 356 34.43 21.42 4.32
C THR A 356 34.85 20.72 3.03
N VAL A 357 33.95 19.95 2.42
CA VAL A 357 34.21 19.19 1.19
C VAL A 357 34.00 20.06 -0.04
N ASP A 358 32.94 20.86 -0.07
CA ASP A 358 32.61 21.72 -1.22
C ASP A 358 31.91 23.01 -0.79
N ALA A 359 32.43 24.16 -1.25
CA ALA A 359 31.91 25.48 -0.92
C ALA A 359 30.53 25.79 -1.52
N ARG A 360 30.04 24.96 -2.45
CA ARG A 360 28.70 25.08 -3.05
C ARG A 360 27.59 24.54 -2.13
N ILE A 361 27.95 23.88 -1.02
CA ILE A 361 27.00 23.29 -0.08
C ILE A 361 26.59 24.30 0.99
N LYS A 362 25.28 24.40 1.22
CA LYS A 362 24.66 25.07 2.37
C LYS A 362 23.89 24.03 3.17
N VAL A 363 23.98 24.08 4.49
CA VAL A 363 23.24 23.21 5.42
C VAL A 363 22.32 24.06 6.29
N VAL A 364 21.07 23.66 6.38
CA VAL A 364 20.04 24.27 7.22
C VAL A 364 19.50 23.20 8.15
N LEU A 365 19.35 23.53 9.43
CA LEU A 365 18.83 22.61 10.44
C LEU A 365 17.48 23.14 10.93
N ASN A 366 16.41 22.39 10.69
CA ASN A 366 15.10 22.69 11.24
C ASN A 366 15.03 22.17 12.68
N GLU A 367 14.39 22.93 13.56
CA GLU A 367 14.04 22.48 14.90
C GLU A 367 12.61 22.98 15.19
N PRO A 368 11.57 22.12 15.31
CA PRO A 368 11.54 20.65 15.22
C PRO A 368 11.30 20.11 13.78
N ASN A 369 11.10 18.79 13.63
CA ASN A 369 10.66 18.16 12.37
C ASN A 369 9.36 18.79 11.84
N ALA A 370 9.44 19.42 10.67
CA ALA A 370 8.38 20.22 10.07
C ALA A 370 7.81 19.59 8.79
N GLY A 371 8.34 18.45 8.34
CA GLY A 371 7.91 17.72 7.16
C GLY A 371 8.72 18.06 5.90
N ALA A 372 8.73 17.13 4.95
CA ALA A 372 9.56 17.21 3.74
C ALA A 372 9.27 18.46 2.89
N TYR A 373 8.00 18.86 2.73
CA TYR A 373 7.66 20.02 1.88
C TYR A 373 7.88 21.35 2.58
N THR A 374 7.76 21.40 3.90
CA THR A 374 8.25 22.54 4.69
C THR A 374 9.75 22.71 4.51
N SER A 375 10.51 21.61 4.56
CA SER A 375 11.95 21.62 4.30
C SER A 375 12.31 22.05 2.87
N ARG A 376 11.52 21.62 1.86
CA ARG A 376 11.65 22.12 0.47
C ARG A 376 11.38 23.61 0.37
N ASN A 377 10.35 24.13 1.05
CA ASN A 377 10.03 25.55 1.08
C ASN A 377 11.18 26.36 1.70
N ILE A 378 11.75 25.92 2.82
CA ILE A 378 12.93 26.56 3.46
C ILE A 378 14.13 26.55 2.50
N GLY A 379 14.40 25.43 1.84
CA GLY A 379 15.48 25.38 0.84
C GLY A 379 15.22 26.30 -0.35
N TYR A 380 13.97 26.40 -0.80
CA TYR A 380 13.56 27.27 -1.90
C TYR A 380 13.71 28.76 -1.57
N THR A 381 13.41 29.21 -0.35
CA THR A 381 13.60 30.63 0.02
C THR A 381 15.08 31.04 -0.01
N MET A 382 16.00 30.08 0.09
CA MET A 382 17.45 30.28 0.01
C MET A 382 18.03 30.11 -1.40
N ALA A 383 17.24 29.61 -2.36
CA ALA A 383 17.68 29.33 -3.71
C ALA A 383 17.98 30.61 -4.50
N GLN A 384 19.15 30.65 -5.12
CA GLN A 384 19.68 31.75 -5.93
C GLN A 384 19.74 31.40 -7.43
N GLY A 385 19.51 30.14 -7.78
CA GLY A 385 19.52 29.65 -9.15
C GLY A 385 18.37 30.17 -10.00
N GLU A 386 18.62 30.33 -11.29
CA GLU A 386 17.58 30.56 -12.29
C GLU A 386 16.64 29.36 -12.38
N PHE A 387 17.20 28.16 -12.17
CA PHE A 387 16.44 26.92 -12.05
C PHE A 387 16.57 26.32 -10.67
N ILE A 388 15.53 25.62 -10.24
CA ILE A 388 15.49 24.82 -9.01
C ILE A 388 15.04 23.39 -9.31
N THR A 389 15.65 22.42 -8.64
CA THR A 389 15.20 21.03 -8.65
C THR A 389 15.37 20.38 -7.28
N ILE A 390 14.65 19.30 -7.02
CA ILE A 390 14.70 18.59 -5.74
C ILE A 390 15.36 17.23 -5.92
N PHE A 391 16.34 16.94 -5.08
CA PHE A 391 16.91 15.61 -4.92
C PHE A 391 16.52 15.08 -3.54
N ASP A 392 15.90 13.90 -3.47
CA ASP A 392 15.63 13.26 -2.18
C ASP A 392 16.94 12.78 -1.55
N GLY A 393 17.01 12.86 -0.22
CA GLY A 393 18.23 12.64 0.58
C GLY A 393 18.75 11.20 0.65
N ASP A 394 18.18 10.27 -0.08
CA ASP A 394 18.53 8.84 -0.13
C ASP A 394 18.62 8.30 -1.58
N ASP A 395 18.40 9.17 -2.57
CA ASP A 395 18.39 8.82 -3.99
C ASP A 395 19.74 9.11 -4.66
N TRP A 396 20.20 8.18 -5.50
CA TRP A 396 21.39 8.39 -6.33
C TRP A 396 21.03 9.06 -7.67
N GLN A 397 21.85 10.03 -8.07
CA GLN A 397 21.62 10.85 -9.27
C GLN A 397 22.69 10.60 -10.32
N HIS A 398 22.27 10.35 -11.56
CA HIS A 398 23.20 10.15 -12.67
C HIS A 398 24.02 11.43 -12.94
N PRO A 399 25.34 11.37 -13.20
CA PRO A 399 26.20 12.55 -13.38
C PRO A 399 25.74 13.53 -14.47
N GLN A 400 24.99 13.06 -15.47
CA GLN A 400 24.50 13.88 -16.59
C GLN A 400 23.07 14.40 -16.39
N LYS A 401 22.49 14.25 -15.18
CA LYS A 401 21.09 14.63 -14.93
C LYS A 401 20.85 16.13 -15.09
N ILE A 402 21.59 16.97 -14.35
CA ILE A 402 21.39 18.43 -14.42
C ILE A 402 21.70 18.97 -15.81
N GLU A 403 22.75 18.48 -16.48
CA GLU A 403 23.08 18.84 -17.86
C GLU A 403 21.89 18.60 -18.82
N ARG A 404 21.27 17.42 -18.74
CA ARG A 404 20.11 17.05 -19.57
C ARG A 404 18.88 17.91 -19.26
N LEU A 405 18.62 18.17 -17.99
CA LEU A 405 17.50 19.01 -17.55
C LEU A 405 17.68 20.47 -18.03
N VAL A 406 18.85 21.07 -17.80
CA VAL A 406 19.14 22.46 -18.25
C VAL A 406 19.04 22.55 -19.78
N ARG A 407 19.57 21.56 -20.51
CA ARG A 407 19.45 21.52 -21.97
C ARG A 407 17.98 21.49 -22.40
N GLY A 408 17.17 20.63 -21.79
CA GLY A 408 15.74 20.55 -22.07
C GLY A 408 15.01 21.85 -21.76
N ALA A 409 15.27 22.44 -20.58
CA ALA A 409 14.65 23.68 -20.13
C ALA A 409 14.97 24.88 -21.05
N ARG A 410 16.19 24.95 -21.59
CA ARG A 410 16.60 26.00 -22.53
C ARG A 410 16.09 25.80 -23.96
N GLN A 411 15.76 24.57 -24.33
CA GLN A 411 15.24 24.22 -25.66
C GLN A 411 13.73 24.36 -25.75
N GLN A 412 13.00 24.23 -24.63
CA GLN A 412 11.59 24.58 -24.57
C GLN A 412 11.44 26.10 -24.48
N SER A 413 10.40 26.64 -25.12
CA SER A 413 10.05 28.06 -25.08
C SER A 413 8.60 28.32 -24.67
N ASP A 414 7.81 27.28 -24.42
CA ASP A 414 6.38 27.38 -24.10
C ASP A 414 6.12 27.34 -22.59
N GLY A 415 7.16 27.34 -21.76
CA GLY A 415 7.01 27.24 -20.30
C GLY A 415 6.65 25.83 -19.83
N ARG A 416 6.78 24.81 -20.68
CA ARG A 416 6.58 23.41 -20.27
C ARG A 416 7.67 22.97 -19.30
N LEU A 417 7.28 22.32 -18.20
CA LEU A 417 8.25 21.75 -17.25
C LEU A 417 9.11 20.67 -17.91
N VAL A 418 10.32 20.49 -17.39
CA VAL A 418 11.19 19.39 -17.80
C VAL A 418 11.49 18.49 -16.60
N SER A 419 11.48 17.19 -16.86
CA SER A 419 11.73 16.15 -15.86
C SER A 419 12.68 15.11 -16.44
N ALA A 420 13.18 14.24 -15.57
CA ALA A 420 13.90 13.04 -15.97
C ALA A 420 13.28 11.84 -15.25
N PRO A 421 13.24 10.65 -15.87
CA PRO A 421 12.59 9.52 -15.27
C PRO A 421 13.48 8.93 -14.17
N TRP A 422 12.86 8.14 -13.30
CA TRP A 422 13.55 7.36 -12.27
C TRP A 422 13.25 5.88 -12.39
N THR A 423 14.04 5.07 -11.70
CA THR A 423 13.65 3.70 -11.34
C THR A 423 13.89 3.46 -9.86
N ARG A 424 13.14 2.51 -9.29
CA ARG A 424 13.16 2.19 -7.86
C ARG A 424 13.97 0.92 -7.66
N ALA A 425 14.93 0.92 -6.75
CA ALA A 425 15.78 -0.24 -6.49
C ALA A 425 16.03 -0.45 -4.99
N ASP A 426 16.17 -1.69 -4.55
CA ASP A 426 16.63 -1.99 -3.18
C ASP A 426 18.16 -1.83 -3.05
N GLU A 427 18.69 -2.09 -1.85
CA GLU A 427 20.12 -1.98 -1.55
C GLU A 427 21.02 -2.89 -2.41
N ASP A 428 20.44 -3.96 -2.98
CA ASP A 428 21.10 -4.94 -3.86
C ASP A 428 20.88 -4.62 -5.36
N LEU A 429 20.32 -3.45 -5.67
CA LEU A 429 19.95 -3.04 -7.01
C LEU A 429 18.98 -4.03 -7.69
N PHE A 430 18.06 -4.60 -6.90
CA PHE A 430 16.87 -5.25 -7.45
C PHE A 430 15.84 -4.17 -7.79
N PHE A 431 15.49 -4.05 -9.07
CA PHE A 431 14.57 -3.02 -9.55
C PHE A 431 13.12 -3.42 -9.25
N HIS A 432 12.30 -2.46 -8.82
CA HIS A 432 10.91 -2.68 -8.45
C HIS A 432 9.97 -2.32 -9.58
N TYR A 433 9.27 -3.31 -10.13
CA TYR A 433 8.26 -3.08 -11.15
C TYR A 433 7.06 -2.32 -10.56
N ARG A 434 6.74 -1.15 -11.14
CA ARG A 434 5.64 -0.29 -10.69
C ARG A 434 4.38 -0.61 -11.48
N GLY A 435 3.76 -1.77 -11.22
CA GLY A 435 2.69 -2.31 -12.07
C GLY A 435 1.51 -1.38 -12.40
N TRP A 436 1.25 -0.31 -11.63
CA TRP A 436 0.10 0.58 -11.85
C TRP A 436 0.40 1.59 -12.96
N ARG A 437 1.66 2.01 -13.07
CA ARG A 437 2.23 2.61 -14.28
C ARG A 437 2.71 1.55 -15.27
N GLY A 438 2.72 0.29 -14.81
CA GLY A 438 3.61 -0.81 -15.18
C GLY A 438 4.80 -0.40 -16.04
N ALA A 439 5.80 0.08 -15.34
CA ALA A 439 7.13 0.11 -15.85
C ALA A 439 8.08 0.00 -14.66
N PHE A 440 9.34 -0.35 -14.91
CA PHE A 440 10.38 -0.11 -13.93
C PHE A 440 10.82 1.36 -13.98
N ILE A 441 10.81 1.94 -15.18
CA ILE A 441 11.19 3.33 -15.43
C ILE A 441 9.92 4.17 -15.55
N THR A 442 9.77 5.18 -14.69
CA THR A 442 8.58 6.03 -14.70
C THR A 442 8.94 7.51 -14.57
N PRO A 443 8.04 8.43 -14.96
CA PRO A 443 8.22 9.86 -14.69
C PRO A 443 8.46 10.14 -13.21
N ALA A 444 9.40 11.02 -12.88
CA ALA A 444 9.76 11.34 -11.50
C ALA A 444 9.42 12.80 -11.18
N HIS A 445 8.22 12.99 -10.62
CA HIS A 445 7.71 14.31 -10.20
C HIS A 445 8.65 15.01 -9.23
N VAL A 446 9.26 14.25 -8.31
CA VAL A 446 10.23 14.77 -7.35
C VAL A 446 11.40 15.49 -8.01
N SER A 447 11.86 15.02 -9.17
CA SER A 447 13.04 15.56 -9.82
C SER A 447 12.75 16.53 -10.97
N THR A 448 11.55 17.10 -10.99
CA THR A 448 11.18 18.11 -11.99
C THR A 448 12.02 19.36 -11.79
N MET A 449 12.46 19.98 -12.89
CA MET A 449 13.18 21.25 -12.86
C MET A 449 12.21 22.39 -13.15
N PHE A 450 12.25 23.40 -12.30
CA PHE A 450 11.38 24.56 -12.38
C PHE A 450 12.21 25.82 -12.61
N HIS A 451 11.66 26.75 -13.37
CA HIS A 451 12.22 28.09 -13.44
C HIS A 451 11.84 28.87 -12.17
N THR A 452 12.83 29.36 -11.43
CA THR A 452 12.64 29.96 -10.11
C THR A 452 11.74 31.20 -10.17
N ALA A 453 11.86 32.02 -11.22
CA ALA A 453 11.02 33.21 -11.36
C ALA A 453 9.54 32.84 -11.59
N THR A 454 9.27 31.75 -12.31
CA THR A 454 7.91 31.28 -12.58
C THR A 454 7.23 30.79 -11.30
N ILE A 455 7.99 30.09 -10.42
CA ILE A 455 7.48 29.74 -9.09
C ILE A 455 7.16 31.01 -8.30
N ARG A 456 8.09 31.98 -8.24
CA ARG A 456 7.91 33.24 -7.50
C ARG A 456 6.73 34.07 -7.97
N GLU A 457 6.44 34.05 -9.27
CA GLU A 457 5.38 34.85 -9.87
C GLU A 457 4.00 34.20 -9.73
N HIS A 458 3.90 32.89 -9.96
CA HIS A 458 2.58 32.23 -10.13
C HIS A 458 2.22 31.24 -9.02
N LEU A 459 3.21 30.53 -8.43
CA LEU A 459 2.92 29.40 -7.54
C LEU A 459 3.15 29.73 -6.06
N GLY A 460 4.17 30.51 -5.73
CA GLY A 460 4.63 30.67 -4.36
C GLY A 460 5.35 29.42 -3.86
N HIS A 461 4.72 28.61 -3.03
CA HIS A 461 5.37 27.52 -2.29
C HIS A 461 4.67 26.17 -2.47
N TRP A 462 5.35 25.07 -2.12
CA TRP A 462 4.69 23.78 -1.95
C TRP A 462 3.72 23.85 -0.77
N ASP A 463 2.62 23.11 -0.85
CA ASP A 463 1.78 22.90 0.32
C ASP A 463 2.59 22.23 1.45
N SER A 464 2.50 22.78 2.66
CA SER A 464 3.35 22.42 3.81
C SER A 464 2.85 21.13 4.49
N VAL A 465 2.99 20.01 3.79
CA VAL A 465 2.67 18.65 4.24
C VAL A 465 3.92 17.78 4.33
N ARG A 466 3.79 16.59 4.91
CA ARG A 466 4.89 15.61 5.07
C ARG A 466 5.13 14.77 3.82
N LYS A 467 4.13 14.62 2.93
CA LYS A 467 4.18 13.72 1.77
C LYS A 467 3.16 14.13 0.70
N ALA A 468 3.42 13.79 -0.57
CA ALA A 468 2.58 13.96 -1.77
C ALA A 468 2.38 15.35 -2.41
N ALA A 469 2.90 16.44 -1.83
CA ALA A 469 2.75 17.77 -2.42
C ALA A 469 3.56 18.00 -3.73
N ASP A 470 4.41 17.06 -4.16
CA ASP A 470 5.13 17.12 -5.45
C ASP A 470 4.16 17.01 -6.62
N THR A 471 3.21 16.10 -6.51
CA THR A 471 2.16 15.91 -7.52
C THR A 471 1.21 17.10 -7.54
N GLU A 472 0.80 17.59 -6.37
CA GLU A 472 0.00 18.81 -6.25
C GLU A 472 0.68 19.99 -6.96
N PHE A 473 1.96 20.25 -6.65
CA PHE A 473 2.69 21.40 -7.16
C PHE A 473 2.86 21.38 -8.68
N ILE A 474 3.10 20.21 -9.27
CA ILE A 474 3.16 20.05 -10.73
C ILE A 474 1.79 20.26 -11.38
N LEU A 475 0.72 19.68 -10.81
CA LEU A 475 -0.63 19.86 -11.34
C LEU A 475 -1.10 21.32 -11.22
N ARG A 476 -0.68 22.01 -10.16
CA ARG A 476 -0.91 23.45 -10.01
C ARG A 476 -0.13 24.28 -11.00
N TYR A 477 1.15 23.94 -11.26
CA TYR A 477 1.90 24.53 -12.35
C TYR A 477 1.16 24.36 -13.67
N MET A 478 0.62 23.17 -13.92
CA MET A 478 -0.11 22.90 -15.16
C MET A 478 -1.41 23.71 -15.27
N ALA A 479 -2.10 23.93 -14.15
CA ALA A 479 -3.30 24.76 -14.11
C ALA A 479 -3.02 26.27 -14.31
N LEU A 480 -1.84 26.75 -13.92
CA LEU A 480 -1.50 28.18 -13.89
C LEU A 480 -0.61 28.65 -15.04
N VAL A 481 0.28 27.77 -15.55
CA VAL A 481 1.37 28.17 -16.45
C VAL A 481 1.31 27.42 -17.77
N ASN A 482 1.29 26.09 -17.75
CA ASN A 482 1.29 25.28 -18.98
C ASN A 482 0.64 23.91 -18.75
N ASP A 483 -0.49 23.67 -19.41
CA ASP A 483 -1.34 22.48 -19.23
C ASP A 483 -0.74 21.16 -19.73
N LYS A 484 0.45 21.18 -20.32
CA LYS A 484 1.14 19.99 -20.82
C LYS A 484 1.92 19.29 -19.71
N GLU A 485 1.84 17.97 -19.70
CA GLU A 485 2.68 17.10 -18.88
C GLU A 485 4.17 17.44 -19.02
N PRO A 486 4.99 17.32 -17.96
CA PRO A 486 6.42 17.55 -18.04
C PRO A 486 7.09 16.80 -19.21
N LEU A 487 8.03 17.47 -19.87
CA LEU A 487 8.84 16.87 -20.93
C LEU A 487 9.96 16.04 -20.29
N GLU A 488 9.91 14.73 -20.50
CA GLU A 488 10.99 13.83 -20.11
C GLU A 488 12.22 14.03 -21.02
N VAL A 489 13.34 14.46 -20.44
CA VAL A 489 14.56 14.81 -21.21
C VAL A 489 15.38 13.59 -21.64
N CYS A 490 14.98 12.39 -21.21
CA CYS A 490 15.71 11.14 -21.40
C CYS A 490 14.79 9.93 -21.24
N GLU A 491 15.05 8.83 -21.97
CA GLU A 491 14.35 7.55 -21.79
C GLU A 491 14.99 6.65 -20.71
N ALA A 492 16.27 6.87 -20.41
CA ALA A 492 16.99 6.19 -19.34
C ALA A 492 16.71 6.88 -17.99
N PRO A 493 16.54 6.12 -16.89
CA PRO A 493 16.33 6.71 -15.57
C PRO A 493 17.58 7.47 -15.13
N LEU A 494 17.44 8.75 -14.81
CA LEU A 494 18.55 9.57 -14.29
C LEU A 494 18.57 9.65 -12.76
N THR A 495 17.60 9.02 -12.12
CA THR A 495 17.52 8.85 -10.66
C THR A 495 17.31 7.37 -10.35
N LEU A 496 18.19 6.81 -9.52
CA LEU A 496 17.97 5.52 -8.89
C LEU A 496 17.47 5.80 -7.47
N SER A 497 16.21 5.49 -7.23
CA SER A 497 15.58 5.79 -5.95
C SER A 497 15.55 4.57 -5.05
N LEU A 498 16.09 4.73 -3.83
CA LEU A 498 16.22 3.63 -2.88
C LEU A 498 14.84 3.19 -2.39
N VAL A 499 14.67 1.88 -2.25
CA VAL A 499 13.49 1.26 -1.63
C VAL A 499 13.93 0.60 -0.33
N GLY A 500 13.71 1.30 0.78
CA GLY A 500 13.98 0.81 2.13
C GLY A 500 12.73 0.78 3.01
N SER A 501 12.90 0.34 4.25
CA SER A 501 11.87 0.34 5.30
C SER A 501 11.52 1.75 5.81
N SER A 502 12.37 2.74 5.52
CA SER A 502 12.20 4.16 5.88
C SER A 502 11.35 4.96 4.88
N ASN A 503 11.03 4.41 3.69
CA ASN A 503 10.30 5.13 2.65
C ASN A 503 8.87 5.50 3.06
N LEU A 504 8.59 6.80 3.19
CA LEU A 504 7.31 7.36 3.61
C LEU A 504 6.09 6.96 2.76
N SER A 505 6.30 6.50 1.52
CA SER A 505 5.23 6.21 0.54
C SER A 505 4.99 4.72 0.30
N MET A 506 5.79 3.81 0.88
CA MET A 506 5.69 2.38 0.55
C MET A 506 4.39 1.73 1.03
N GLU A 507 3.82 2.23 2.12
CA GLU A 507 2.51 1.79 2.64
C GLU A 507 1.34 2.46 1.91
N ASP A 508 1.56 3.62 1.29
CA ASP A 508 0.53 4.43 0.64
C ASP A 508 0.14 3.92 -0.75
N PHE A 509 0.97 3.09 -1.38
CA PHE A 509 0.74 2.63 -2.75
C PHE A 509 1.03 1.14 -2.91
N ARG A 510 0.06 0.42 -3.46
CA ARG A 510 0.25 -0.89 -4.07
C ARG A 510 -0.34 -0.89 -5.48
N LEU A 511 -0.19 -1.99 -6.19
CA LEU A 511 -0.67 -2.08 -7.56
C LEU A 511 -2.21 -2.06 -7.60
N GLY A 512 -2.78 -0.91 -7.94
CA GLY A 512 -4.24 -0.71 -7.93
C GLY A 512 -4.82 -0.36 -6.57
N TYR A 513 -3.96 0.06 -5.61
CA TYR A 513 -4.35 0.58 -4.31
C TYR A 513 -3.64 1.91 -4.04
N ARG A 514 -4.37 2.81 -3.40
CA ARG A 514 -3.86 4.06 -2.85
C ARG A 514 -4.45 4.21 -1.45
N SER A 515 -3.66 4.65 -0.48
CA SER A 515 -4.19 4.87 0.87
C SER A 515 -5.33 5.89 0.86
N PRO A 516 -6.34 5.75 1.74
CA PRO A 516 -7.44 6.72 1.85
C PRO A 516 -6.93 8.15 2.04
N ASP A 517 -5.91 8.35 2.88
CA ASP A 517 -5.29 9.66 3.09
C ASP A 517 -4.74 10.27 1.78
N ARG A 518 -4.17 9.45 0.88
CA ARG A 518 -3.67 9.92 -0.42
C ARG A 518 -4.78 10.24 -1.41
N VAL A 519 -5.86 9.47 -1.40
CA VAL A 519 -7.07 9.79 -2.17
C VAL A 519 -7.65 11.10 -1.67
N SER A 520 -7.76 11.23 -0.35
CA SER A 520 -8.27 12.41 0.35
C SER A 520 -7.52 13.69 0.02
N TYR A 521 -6.20 13.68 0.19
CA TYR A 521 -5.37 14.82 -0.14
C TYR A 521 -5.48 15.23 -1.61
N ARG A 522 -5.52 14.24 -2.52
CA ARG A 522 -5.72 14.51 -3.95
C ARG A 522 -7.06 15.17 -4.22
N ASP A 523 -8.13 14.59 -3.73
CA ASP A 523 -9.47 15.08 -4.00
C ASP A 523 -9.61 16.53 -3.50
N SER A 524 -9.00 16.87 -2.36
CA SER A 524 -8.94 18.24 -1.84
C SER A 524 -8.22 19.22 -2.78
N TYR A 525 -7.00 18.89 -3.23
CA TYR A 525 -6.28 19.82 -4.12
C TYR A 525 -6.88 19.84 -5.53
N GLU A 526 -7.44 18.74 -6.02
CA GLU A 526 -8.10 18.71 -7.35
C GLU A 526 -9.36 19.57 -7.35
N HIS A 527 -10.13 19.53 -6.26
CA HIS A 527 -11.26 20.44 -6.04
C HIS A 527 -10.81 21.90 -6.01
N TRP A 528 -9.75 22.21 -5.25
CA TRP A 528 -9.17 23.56 -5.24
C TRP A 528 -8.63 23.99 -6.61
N HIS A 529 -8.02 23.09 -7.38
CA HIS A 529 -7.57 23.38 -8.75
C HIS A 529 -8.72 23.64 -9.72
N LYS A 530 -9.92 23.10 -9.50
CA LYS A 530 -11.12 23.50 -10.26
C LYS A 530 -11.41 24.98 -10.06
N LYS A 531 -11.35 25.47 -8.81
CA LYS A 531 -11.52 26.90 -8.48
C LYS A 531 -10.45 27.78 -9.12
N ILE A 532 -9.20 27.32 -9.14
CA ILE A 532 -8.11 28.03 -9.85
C ILE A 532 -8.46 28.19 -11.33
N ARG A 533 -8.85 27.10 -12.01
CA ARG A 533 -9.22 27.15 -13.44
C ARG A 533 -10.47 27.99 -13.71
N ALA A 534 -11.38 28.07 -12.76
CA ALA A 534 -12.56 28.93 -12.83
C ALA A 534 -12.26 30.42 -12.55
N GLY A 535 -11.04 30.76 -12.10
CA GLY A 535 -10.65 32.12 -11.73
C GLY A 535 -11.14 32.55 -10.35
N GLU A 536 -11.66 31.63 -9.53
CA GLU A 536 -12.16 31.88 -8.18
C GLU A 536 -11.05 31.93 -7.12
N HIS A 537 -9.86 31.42 -7.46
CA HIS A 537 -8.69 31.42 -6.58
C HIS A 537 -7.40 31.64 -7.37
N THR A 538 -6.44 32.40 -6.82
CA THR A 538 -5.18 32.75 -7.53
C THR A 538 -4.25 31.56 -7.74
N GLY A 539 -4.34 30.56 -6.86
CA GLY A 539 -3.45 29.40 -6.85
C GLY A 539 -2.09 29.67 -6.21
N TYR A 540 -1.83 30.89 -5.77
CA TYR A 540 -0.58 31.25 -5.09
C TYR A 540 -0.60 30.78 -3.63
N LEU A 541 0.48 30.16 -3.15
CA LEU A 541 0.63 29.74 -1.75
C LEU A 541 1.77 30.48 -1.05
N ASP A 542 1.45 31.16 0.05
CA ASP A 542 2.41 31.81 0.93
C ASP A 542 3.17 30.83 1.81
N PHE A 543 4.33 31.28 2.33
CA PHE A 543 5.12 30.56 3.31
C PHE A 543 5.75 31.52 4.35
N PRO A 544 5.54 31.30 5.66
CA PRO A 544 4.72 30.23 6.25
C PRO A 544 3.24 30.40 5.92
N LEU A 545 2.54 29.28 5.76
CA LEU A 545 1.13 29.24 5.40
C LEU A 545 0.27 29.66 6.60
N ALA A 546 -0.41 30.81 6.51
CA ALA A 546 -1.28 31.31 7.58
C ALA A 546 -2.61 30.54 7.64
N GLU A 547 -3.22 30.30 6.47
CA GLU A 547 -4.45 29.54 6.30
C GLU A 547 -4.31 28.57 5.12
N ARG A 548 -4.92 27.40 5.22
CA ARG A 548 -4.82 26.38 4.16
C ARG A 548 -5.81 26.67 3.05
N ALA A 549 -5.32 26.70 1.82
CA ALA A 549 -6.16 26.83 0.63
C ALA A 549 -7.11 25.63 0.42
N PHE A 550 -6.76 24.46 0.97
CA PHE A 550 -7.60 23.27 0.96
C PHE A 550 -7.27 22.32 2.15
N PRO A 551 -8.24 21.50 2.59
CA PRO A 551 -8.03 20.54 3.68
C PRO A 551 -6.99 19.47 3.34
N ALA A 552 -6.17 19.08 4.31
CA ALA A 552 -5.27 17.93 4.19
C ALA A 552 -5.53 16.92 5.32
N PRO A 553 -5.31 15.61 5.09
CA PRO A 553 -5.43 14.61 6.15
C PRO A 553 -4.51 14.92 7.33
N ALA A 554 -4.97 14.68 8.55
CA ALA A 554 -4.21 14.99 9.77
C ALA A 554 -2.81 14.34 9.78
N ARG A 555 -2.69 13.11 9.26
CA ARG A 555 -1.42 12.38 9.15
C ARG A 555 -0.41 13.01 8.18
N PHE A 556 -0.85 13.91 7.31
CA PHE A 556 0.02 14.63 6.37
C PHE A 556 0.50 15.95 6.95
N LEU A 557 -0.11 16.45 8.02
CA LEU A 557 0.29 17.70 8.65
C LEU A 557 1.60 17.53 9.46
N PRO A 558 2.45 18.58 9.55
CA PRO A 558 3.68 18.57 10.35
C PRO A 558 3.46 18.22 11.83
N SER A 559 4.48 17.64 12.48
CA SER A 559 4.41 17.27 13.90
C SER A 559 4.29 18.53 14.77
N GLY A 560 3.14 18.74 15.39
CA GLY A 560 2.80 19.95 16.15
C GLY A 560 1.60 20.73 15.59
N ALA A 561 1.27 20.53 14.31
CA ALA A 561 0.01 21.00 13.73
C ALA A 561 -1.06 19.91 13.91
N ASN A 562 -1.81 19.96 15.01
CA ASN A 562 -3.02 19.16 15.25
C ASN A 562 -2.91 17.63 15.03
N GLN A 563 -1.94 16.96 15.67
CA GLN A 563 -2.09 15.53 16.03
C GLN A 563 -2.90 15.37 17.34
N GLN A 564 -3.79 16.31 17.65
CA GLN A 564 -4.74 16.18 18.75
C GLN A 564 -5.88 15.26 18.31
N ASP A 565 -6.39 14.46 19.24
CA ASP A 565 -7.55 13.61 18.99
C ASP A 565 -8.71 14.50 18.52
N VAL A 566 -9.28 14.17 17.36
CA VAL A 566 -10.45 14.90 16.87
C VAL A 566 -11.65 14.46 17.71
N GLU A 567 -12.17 15.35 18.54
CA GLU A 567 -13.42 15.10 19.26
C GLU A 567 -14.62 15.46 18.38
N LEU A 568 -15.57 14.53 18.28
CA LEU A 568 -16.81 14.65 17.52
C LEU A 568 -18.01 14.29 18.40
N ASP A 569 -19.11 15.01 18.21
CA ASP A 569 -20.39 14.60 18.77
C ASP A 569 -20.94 13.41 17.98
N ILE A 570 -20.86 13.47 16.65
CA ILE A 570 -21.39 12.45 15.75
C ILE A 570 -20.39 12.17 14.62
N LEU A 571 -20.08 10.89 14.41
CA LEU A 571 -19.38 10.40 13.22
C LEU A 571 -20.32 9.59 12.34
N LEU A 572 -20.46 10.03 11.10
CA LEU A 572 -21.26 9.38 10.07
C LEU A 572 -20.36 8.50 9.20
N VAL A 573 -20.73 7.22 9.04
CA VAL A 573 -19.92 6.21 8.34
C VAL A 573 -20.74 5.51 7.27
N GLY A 574 -20.25 5.56 6.02
CA GLY A 574 -20.92 4.94 4.88
C GLY A 574 -20.24 5.24 3.55
N ASP A 575 -20.85 4.82 2.45
CA ASP A 575 -20.41 5.20 1.11
C ASP A 575 -20.95 6.60 0.75
N PHE A 576 -20.10 7.60 0.92
CA PHE A 576 -20.40 9.01 0.60
C PHE A 576 -19.83 9.47 -0.76
N GLY A 577 -19.64 8.54 -1.70
CA GLY A 577 -19.27 8.91 -3.07
C GLY A 577 -20.36 9.76 -3.74
N ALA A 578 -19.97 10.62 -4.69
CA ALA A 578 -20.87 11.55 -5.38
C ALA A 578 -22.13 10.92 -6.02
N ASP A 579 -22.13 9.60 -6.29
CA ASP A 579 -23.27 8.87 -6.88
C ASP A 579 -24.07 8.03 -5.86
N SER A 580 -23.90 8.25 -4.56
CA SER A 580 -24.51 7.43 -3.51
C SER A 580 -25.86 7.99 -3.04
N LEU A 581 -26.93 7.18 -3.13
CA LEU A 581 -28.26 7.48 -2.58
C LEU A 581 -28.20 7.76 -1.06
N VAL A 582 -27.21 7.21 -0.36
CA VAL A 582 -26.96 7.43 1.07
C VAL A 582 -26.50 8.87 1.34
N ALA A 583 -25.78 9.50 0.41
CA ALA A 583 -25.33 10.88 0.56
C ALA A 583 -26.51 11.86 0.58
N GLU A 584 -27.49 11.66 -0.31
CA GLU A 584 -28.70 12.51 -0.40
C GLU A 584 -29.55 12.44 0.86
N LEU A 585 -29.80 11.24 1.39
CA LEU A 585 -30.58 11.02 2.62
C LEU A 585 -29.90 11.60 3.87
N MET A 586 -28.58 11.81 3.84
CA MET A 586 -27.81 12.26 5.00
C MET A 586 -27.58 13.77 5.05
N LEU A 587 -27.78 14.50 3.94
CA LEU A 587 -27.75 15.96 3.93
C LEU A 587 -28.82 16.56 4.87
N GLU A 588 -29.97 15.90 5.02
CA GLU A 588 -31.02 16.32 5.97
C GLU A 588 -30.56 16.18 7.43
N HIS A 589 -29.88 15.08 7.78
CA HIS A 589 -29.31 14.91 9.12
C HIS A 589 -28.19 15.92 9.41
N LEU A 590 -27.40 16.28 8.40
CA LEU A 590 -26.37 17.32 8.52
C LEU A 590 -26.97 18.69 8.78
N ALA A 591 -28.07 19.04 8.11
CA ALA A 591 -28.77 20.31 8.34
C ALA A 591 -29.32 20.40 9.78
N VAL A 592 -29.89 19.31 10.31
CA VAL A 592 -30.43 19.27 11.67
C VAL A 592 -29.34 19.33 12.74
N ALA A 593 -28.24 18.60 12.56
CA ALA A 593 -27.13 18.59 13.51
C ALA A 593 -26.31 19.90 13.46
N ALA A 594 -26.16 20.52 12.28
CA ALA A 594 -25.58 21.85 12.13
C ALA A 594 -26.42 22.93 12.83
N ALA A 595 -27.75 22.85 12.76
CA ALA A 595 -28.65 23.75 13.49
C ALA A 595 -28.50 23.65 15.03
N LYS A 596 -27.92 22.54 15.54
CA LYS A 596 -27.65 22.31 16.96
C LYS A 596 -26.20 22.60 17.36
N GLY A 597 -25.36 23.08 16.44
CA GLY A 597 -23.95 23.40 16.69
C GLY A 597 -23.07 22.17 17.00
N GLN A 598 -23.50 20.97 16.59
CA GLN A 598 -22.75 19.73 16.85
C GLN A 598 -21.53 19.63 15.93
N ARG A 599 -20.44 19.04 16.44
CA ARG A 599 -19.23 18.70 15.67
C ARG A 599 -19.45 17.37 14.95
N ILE A 600 -19.58 17.43 13.63
CA ILE A 600 -19.93 16.28 12.81
C ILE A 600 -18.75 15.86 11.94
N GLY A 601 -18.41 14.58 11.99
CA GLY A 601 -17.44 13.97 11.08
C GLY A 601 -18.10 13.07 10.04
N LEU A 602 -17.50 13.00 8.85
CA LEU A 602 -17.88 12.05 7.79
C LEU A 602 -16.68 11.14 7.48
N MET A 603 -16.90 9.83 7.52
CA MET A 603 -15.94 8.82 7.08
C MET A 603 -16.50 8.04 5.89
N HIS A 604 -15.91 8.28 4.70
CA HIS A 604 -16.20 7.49 3.52
C HIS A 604 -15.59 6.09 3.67
N TYR A 605 -16.44 5.07 3.65
CA TYR A 605 -16.06 3.68 3.79
C TYR A 605 -16.87 2.81 2.82
N PRO A 606 -16.38 2.57 1.60
CA PRO A 606 -17.19 2.01 0.54
C PRO A 606 -17.43 0.50 0.73
N SER A 607 -18.67 0.07 0.50
CA SER A 607 -19.02 -1.36 0.55
C SER A 607 -18.56 -2.10 -0.69
N LEU A 608 -18.11 -3.34 -0.50
CA LEU A 608 -17.77 -4.21 -1.62
C LEU A 608 -19.00 -4.61 -2.48
N LEU A 609 -20.24 -4.53 -1.96
CA LEU A 609 -21.48 -4.79 -2.71
C LEU A 609 -21.98 -3.56 -3.45
N HIS A 610 -22.36 -2.54 -2.69
CA HIS A 610 -23.23 -1.46 -3.16
C HIS A 610 -22.48 -0.37 -3.91
N THR A 611 -21.19 -0.20 -3.63
CA THR A 611 -20.42 0.90 -4.22
C THR A 611 -20.37 0.82 -5.74
N SER A 612 -20.69 1.93 -6.43
CA SER A 612 -20.49 2.04 -7.88
C SER A 612 -18.98 2.04 -8.19
N SER A 613 -18.22 2.80 -7.39
CA SER A 613 -16.77 3.01 -7.48
C SER A 613 -16.14 3.16 -6.10
N ILE A 614 -15.11 2.36 -5.81
CA ILE A 614 -14.32 2.44 -4.56
C ILE A 614 -13.49 3.72 -4.45
N ASP A 615 -13.18 4.37 -5.57
CA ASP A 615 -12.38 5.60 -5.58
C ASP A 615 -13.28 6.84 -5.83
N SER A 616 -14.57 6.75 -5.50
CA SER A 616 -15.48 7.89 -5.66
C SER A 616 -15.07 9.01 -4.70
N SER A 617 -14.94 10.21 -5.26
CA SER A 617 -14.77 11.41 -4.45
C SER A 617 -16.11 11.83 -3.85
N TYR A 618 -16.04 12.62 -2.79
CA TYR A 618 -17.20 13.35 -2.28
C TYR A 618 -17.76 14.30 -3.35
N SER A 619 -19.04 14.68 -3.23
CA SER A 619 -19.63 15.72 -4.08
C SER A 619 -18.97 17.08 -3.83
N ASP A 620 -19.09 18.00 -4.79
CA ASP A 620 -18.49 19.33 -4.67
C ASP A 620 -19.08 20.09 -3.44
N GLU A 621 -20.35 19.87 -3.09
CA GLU A 621 -21.00 20.46 -1.90
C GLU A 621 -20.40 19.98 -0.59
N LEU A 622 -20.05 18.70 -0.48
CA LEU A 622 -19.38 18.14 0.69
C LEU A 622 -17.93 18.63 0.76
N MET A 623 -17.25 18.75 -0.39
CA MET A 623 -15.90 19.32 -0.46
C MET A 623 -15.87 20.79 0.02
N GLU A 624 -16.87 21.60 -0.35
CA GLU A 624 -17.04 22.95 0.21
C GLU A 624 -17.31 22.91 1.72
N ALA A 625 -18.17 22.01 2.18
CA ALA A 625 -18.47 21.89 3.61
C ALA A 625 -17.25 21.54 4.46
N PHE A 626 -16.32 20.74 3.93
CA PHE A 626 -15.04 20.46 4.59
C PHE A 626 -14.11 21.68 4.57
N HIS A 627 -14.07 22.44 3.48
CA HIS A 627 -13.25 23.63 3.37
C HIS A 627 -13.71 24.74 4.33
N GLU A 628 -15.02 24.96 4.43
CA GLU A 628 -15.65 25.96 5.32
C GLU A 628 -15.66 25.53 6.80
N GLY A 629 -15.20 24.32 7.12
CA GLY A 629 -15.19 23.78 8.49
C GLY A 629 -16.57 23.41 9.04
N ARG A 630 -17.61 23.37 8.19
CA ARG A 630 -18.96 22.90 8.58
C ARG A 630 -18.99 21.41 8.88
N LEU A 631 -18.14 20.64 8.20
CA LEU A 631 -17.96 19.20 8.42
C LEU A 631 -16.49 18.90 8.63
N ILE A 632 -16.21 17.84 9.37
CA ILE A 632 -14.86 17.31 9.53
C ILE A 632 -14.72 16.06 8.67
N ARG A 633 -13.79 16.08 7.72
CA ARG A 633 -13.43 14.88 6.97
C ARG A 633 -12.62 13.96 7.86
N VAL A 634 -13.02 12.70 7.91
CA VAL A 634 -12.40 11.69 8.77
C VAL A 634 -12.01 10.48 7.94
N GLU A 635 -10.76 10.05 8.06
CA GLU A 635 -10.25 8.84 7.43
C GLU A 635 -10.16 7.70 8.46
N ALA A 636 -10.23 6.45 7.98
CA ALA A 636 -10.17 5.26 8.86
C ALA A 636 -8.86 5.16 9.68
N THR A 637 -7.81 5.90 9.28
CA THR A 637 -6.52 5.89 9.97
C THR A 637 -6.31 7.06 10.93
N ASP A 638 -7.27 7.98 11.02
CA ASP A 638 -7.22 9.11 11.95
C ASP A 638 -7.42 8.66 13.40
N ARG A 639 -7.02 9.54 14.33
CA ARG A 639 -7.32 9.40 15.77
C ARG A 639 -8.50 10.28 16.10
N VAL A 640 -9.63 9.65 16.36
CA VAL A 640 -10.92 10.33 16.53
C VAL A 640 -11.62 9.74 17.74
N ARG A 641 -12.20 10.61 18.56
CA ARG A 641 -13.09 10.23 19.65
C ARG A 641 -14.49 10.75 19.32
N SER A 642 -15.45 9.86 19.22
CA SER A 642 -16.83 10.18 18.87
C SER A 642 -17.78 9.81 19.99
N ALA A 643 -18.68 10.71 20.41
CA ALA A 643 -19.74 10.33 21.33
C ALA A 643 -20.68 9.30 20.69
N GLN A 644 -21.06 9.51 19.43
CA GLN A 644 -21.88 8.58 18.64
C GLN A 644 -21.26 8.30 17.27
N VAL A 645 -21.22 7.02 16.88
CA VAL A 645 -20.92 6.60 15.50
C VAL A 645 -22.19 6.03 14.87
N ASN A 646 -22.56 6.52 13.68
CA ASN A 646 -23.69 6.00 12.92
C ASN A 646 -23.19 5.36 11.62
N VAL A 647 -23.40 4.05 11.49
CA VAL A 647 -23.02 3.25 10.33
C VAL A 647 -24.25 3.01 9.47
N TYR A 648 -24.20 3.40 8.20
CA TYR A 648 -25.35 3.33 7.28
C TYR A 648 -25.25 2.21 6.24
N ASP A 649 -24.09 1.54 6.16
CA ASP A 649 -23.92 0.34 5.34
C ASP A 649 -23.16 -0.75 6.12
N PRO A 650 -23.86 -1.71 6.76
CA PRO A 650 -23.21 -2.78 7.50
C PRO A 650 -22.36 -3.70 6.62
N THR A 651 -22.66 -3.80 5.32
CA THR A 651 -21.94 -4.71 4.41
C THR A 651 -20.50 -4.28 4.18
N ALA A 652 -20.19 -2.99 4.32
CA ALA A 652 -18.84 -2.45 4.23
C ALA A 652 -17.90 -3.06 5.28
N PHE A 653 -18.44 -3.48 6.43
CA PHE A 653 -17.68 -4.08 7.52
C PHE A 653 -17.61 -5.60 7.46
N GLN A 654 -18.19 -6.27 6.45
CA GLN A 654 -18.15 -7.74 6.36
C GLN A 654 -16.73 -8.30 6.16
N TYR A 655 -15.87 -7.63 5.38
CA TYR A 655 -14.52 -8.12 5.00
C TYR A 655 -13.38 -7.21 5.47
N SER A 656 -13.55 -6.64 6.67
CA SER A 656 -12.67 -5.61 7.23
C SER A 656 -11.95 -6.07 8.51
N ARG A 657 -11.62 -7.37 8.67
CA ARG A 657 -11.05 -7.91 9.93
C ARG A 657 -9.68 -7.32 10.27
N GLU A 658 -8.87 -7.05 9.26
CA GLU A 658 -7.51 -6.53 9.42
C GLU A 658 -7.44 -4.99 9.46
N LEU A 659 -8.59 -4.30 9.47
CA LEU A 659 -8.62 -2.85 9.57
C LEU A 659 -8.13 -2.42 10.95
N ARG A 660 -7.07 -1.61 10.97
CA ARG A 660 -6.58 -0.95 12.18
C ARG A 660 -7.06 0.49 12.16
N SER A 661 -7.60 0.93 13.28
CA SER A 661 -8.23 2.24 13.44
C SER A 661 -7.71 2.91 14.71
N GLY A 662 -7.53 4.23 14.66
CA GLY A 662 -7.27 5.07 15.84
C GLY A 662 -8.54 5.61 16.49
N HIS A 663 -9.72 5.13 16.06
CA HIS A 663 -11.01 5.65 16.50
C HIS A 663 -11.47 5.03 17.81
N THR A 664 -12.18 5.82 18.61
CA THR A 664 -12.91 5.38 19.80
C THR A 664 -14.30 5.99 19.80
N ALA A 665 -15.29 5.22 20.25
CA ALA A 665 -16.68 5.65 20.30
C ALA A 665 -17.32 5.29 21.63
N ASP A 666 -18.13 6.20 22.19
CA ASP A 666 -18.92 5.89 23.39
C ASP A 666 -20.12 4.98 23.04
N ALA A 667 -20.66 5.12 21.82
CA ALA A 667 -21.68 4.24 21.25
C ALA A 667 -21.59 4.13 19.72
N VAL A 668 -21.93 2.95 19.19
CA VAL A 668 -22.00 2.68 17.74
C VAL A 668 -23.41 2.20 17.38
N SER A 669 -24.05 2.86 16.44
CA SER A 669 -25.38 2.51 15.93
C SER A 669 -25.29 2.08 14.47
N VAL A 670 -25.87 0.93 14.14
CA VAL A 670 -25.94 0.40 12.77
C VAL A 670 -27.35 0.61 12.24
N TRP A 671 -27.51 1.56 11.34
CA TRP A 671 -28.74 1.88 10.64
C TRP A 671 -28.80 1.06 9.36
N THR A 672 -29.83 0.25 9.19
CA THR A 672 -30.00 -0.58 8.00
C THR A 672 -31.47 -0.83 7.71
N ASP A 673 -31.87 -0.62 6.47
CA ASP A 673 -33.15 -1.06 5.92
C ASP A 673 -33.01 -2.44 5.25
N GLU A 674 -31.80 -2.87 4.92
CA GLU A 674 -31.54 -4.17 4.30
C GLU A 674 -31.38 -5.27 5.36
N PRO A 675 -32.10 -6.40 5.24
CA PRO A 675 -31.89 -7.54 6.11
C PRO A 675 -30.57 -8.24 5.75
N PRO A 676 -29.88 -8.88 6.73
CA PRO A 676 -28.68 -9.68 6.44
C PRO A 676 -28.99 -10.83 5.48
N TYR A 677 -30.25 -11.31 5.50
CA TYR A 677 -30.76 -12.34 4.63
C TYR A 677 -32.10 -11.95 4.00
N ASN A 678 -32.21 -12.12 2.69
CA ASN A 678 -33.46 -11.99 1.95
C ASN A 678 -33.97 -13.38 1.53
N TRP A 679 -35.08 -13.80 2.13
CA TRP A 679 -35.70 -15.11 1.87
C TRP A 679 -36.42 -15.23 0.52
N GLU A 680 -36.75 -14.11 -0.14
CA GLU A 680 -37.41 -14.11 -1.46
C GLU A 680 -36.40 -14.28 -2.58
N THR A 681 -35.25 -13.62 -2.44
CA THR A 681 -34.15 -13.69 -3.41
C THR A 681 -33.11 -14.76 -3.06
N ASP A 682 -33.21 -15.37 -1.86
CA ASP A 682 -32.24 -16.30 -1.28
C ASP A 682 -30.83 -15.68 -1.17
N GLU A 683 -30.75 -14.35 -1.02
CA GLU A 683 -29.51 -13.58 -0.93
C GLU A 683 -29.08 -13.39 0.53
N HIS A 684 -27.78 -13.55 0.79
CA HIS A 684 -27.13 -13.40 2.09
C HIS A 684 -26.04 -12.33 1.99
N LYS A 685 -26.36 -11.12 2.44
CA LYS A 685 -25.54 -9.91 2.23
C LYS A 685 -24.41 -9.80 3.23
N TYR A 686 -24.67 -10.05 4.52
CA TYR A 686 -23.68 -9.94 5.59
C TYR A 686 -24.07 -10.80 6.79
N GLU A 687 -23.08 -11.10 7.64
CA GLU A 687 -23.27 -11.80 8.91
C GLU A 687 -23.21 -10.78 10.07
N VAL A 688 -24.30 -10.67 10.83
CA VAL A 688 -24.46 -9.73 11.96
C VAL A 688 -23.26 -9.79 12.92
N GLY A 689 -22.94 -10.98 13.45
CA GLY A 689 -21.83 -11.14 14.40
C GLY A 689 -20.44 -10.85 13.80
N THR A 690 -20.26 -10.97 12.48
CA THR A 690 -19.01 -10.59 11.81
C THR A 690 -18.90 -9.07 11.68
N VAL A 691 -19.98 -8.40 11.27
CA VAL A 691 -20.07 -6.94 11.20
C VAL A 691 -19.87 -6.32 12.58
N GLU A 692 -20.57 -6.80 13.61
CA GLU A 692 -20.45 -6.31 14.99
C GLU A 692 -19.01 -6.41 15.51
N ARG A 693 -18.37 -7.57 15.34
CA ARG A 693 -16.97 -7.78 15.75
C ARG A 693 -16.03 -6.81 15.05
N ASN A 694 -16.22 -6.58 13.74
CA ASN A 694 -15.36 -5.68 12.99
C ASN A 694 -15.60 -4.22 13.38
N LEU A 695 -16.85 -3.80 13.58
CA LEU A 695 -17.18 -2.47 14.12
C LEU A 695 -16.60 -2.24 15.52
N LEU A 696 -16.71 -3.23 16.41
CA LEU A 696 -16.10 -3.18 17.73
C LEU A 696 -14.57 -3.08 17.65
N SER A 697 -13.94 -3.78 16.70
CA SER A 697 -12.50 -3.68 16.46
C SER A 697 -12.07 -2.31 15.92
N VAL A 698 -12.94 -1.61 15.19
CA VAL A 698 -12.64 -0.33 14.54
C VAL A 698 -12.95 0.87 15.44
N PHE A 699 -14.03 0.82 16.22
CA PHE A 699 -14.51 1.95 17.01
C PHE A 699 -14.47 1.70 18.53
N GLY A 700 -14.30 0.46 19.00
CA GLY A 700 -14.19 0.13 20.43
C GLY A 700 -15.49 0.24 21.25
N GLY A 701 -16.50 0.96 20.77
CA GLY A 701 -17.77 1.19 21.47
C GLY A 701 -18.77 0.05 21.36
N PRO A 702 -19.78 -0.01 22.26
CA PRO A 702 -20.89 -0.96 22.17
C PRO A 702 -21.70 -0.73 20.89
N VAL A 703 -22.01 -1.83 20.18
CA VAL A 703 -22.75 -1.81 18.91
C VAL A 703 -24.24 -2.08 19.17
N ARG A 704 -25.10 -1.20 18.66
CA ARG A 704 -26.56 -1.33 18.66
C ARG A 704 -27.09 -1.34 17.22
N TRP A 705 -27.95 -2.28 16.90
CA TRP A 705 -28.64 -2.31 15.59
C TRP A 705 -29.94 -1.51 15.66
N LEU A 706 -30.16 -0.67 14.65
CA LEU A 706 -31.37 0.14 14.46
C LEU A 706 -31.98 -0.17 13.08
N PRO A 707 -32.74 -1.28 12.97
CA PRO A 707 -33.43 -1.64 11.74
C PRO A 707 -34.48 -0.60 11.36
N LEU A 708 -34.50 -0.19 10.08
CA LEU A 708 -35.46 0.81 9.58
C LEU A 708 -36.82 0.23 9.18
N ASN A 709 -36.97 -1.10 9.16
CA ASN A 709 -38.24 -1.76 8.87
C ASN A 709 -38.39 -3.08 9.64
N GLU A 710 -39.64 -3.55 9.76
CA GLU A 710 -40.00 -4.73 10.54
C GLU A 710 -39.36 -6.03 10.01
N ARG A 711 -39.24 -6.15 8.68
CA ARG A 711 -38.60 -7.31 8.03
C ARG A 711 -37.15 -7.46 8.51
N THR A 712 -36.39 -6.38 8.43
CA THR A 712 -34.98 -6.34 8.84
C THR A 712 -34.83 -6.55 10.34
N PHE A 713 -35.73 -5.99 11.14
CA PHE A 713 -35.78 -6.23 12.58
C PHE A 713 -35.93 -7.72 12.92
N ARG A 714 -36.92 -8.41 12.33
CA ARG A 714 -37.17 -9.83 12.61
C ARG A 714 -35.96 -10.70 12.27
N VAL A 715 -35.35 -10.51 11.09
CA VAL A 715 -34.19 -11.31 10.66
C VAL A 715 -32.97 -11.07 11.56
N ILE A 716 -32.73 -9.82 11.99
CA ILE A 716 -31.62 -9.52 12.92
C ILE A 716 -31.90 -10.12 14.31
N ALA A 717 -33.13 -10.02 14.81
CA ALA A 717 -33.52 -10.60 16.10
C ALA A 717 -33.38 -12.14 16.12
N GLU A 718 -33.71 -12.81 15.01
CA GLU A 718 -33.59 -14.26 14.83
C GLU A 718 -32.13 -14.74 14.72
N SER A 719 -31.19 -13.86 14.37
CA SER A 719 -29.76 -14.20 14.22
C SER A 719 -29.04 -14.54 15.53
N GLY A 720 -29.71 -14.37 16.69
CA GLY A 720 -29.16 -14.67 18.01
C GLY A 720 -28.10 -13.67 18.51
N HIS A 721 -27.77 -12.65 17.73
CA HIS A 721 -26.84 -11.56 18.06
C HIS A 721 -27.56 -10.25 18.45
N GLY A 722 -28.83 -10.09 18.10
CA GLY A 722 -29.66 -9.04 18.70
C GLY A 722 -29.82 -9.31 20.20
N GLN A 723 -29.41 -8.37 21.06
CA GLN A 723 -29.78 -8.44 22.47
C GLN A 723 -31.29 -8.68 22.58
N LYS A 724 -31.68 -9.68 23.37
CA LYS A 724 -33.02 -9.75 23.95
C LYS A 724 -33.23 -8.47 24.75
N SER A 725 -33.85 -7.45 24.15
CA SER A 725 -34.50 -6.44 24.98
C SER A 725 -35.70 -7.12 25.63
N VAL A 726 -35.56 -7.29 26.93
CA VAL A 726 -36.64 -7.56 27.87
C VAL A 726 -37.81 -6.63 27.56
N GLY A 727 -38.99 -7.22 27.37
CA GLY A 727 -40.32 -6.62 27.61
C GLY A 727 -40.68 -5.34 26.85
N ASP A 728 -41.72 -5.44 26.03
CA ASP A 728 -42.67 -4.36 25.70
C ASP A 728 -42.09 -2.95 25.54
N HIS A 729 -41.44 -2.67 24.40
CA HIS A 729 -41.56 -1.38 23.70
C HIS A 729 -41.06 -1.57 22.27
N VAL A 730 -41.97 -1.58 21.29
CA VAL A 730 -41.66 -1.01 19.98
C VAL A 730 -41.44 0.48 20.25
N ALA A 731 -40.20 0.85 20.60
CA ALA A 731 -39.82 2.24 20.57
C ALA A 731 -39.90 2.65 19.10
N GLN A 732 -40.93 3.45 18.76
CA GLN A 732 -40.84 4.33 17.62
C GLN A 732 -39.47 5.02 17.69
N PRO A 733 -38.76 5.19 16.57
CA PRO A 733 -37.52 5.96 16.60
C PRO A 733 -37.88 7.32 17.19
N GLU A 734 -37.24 7.69 18.31
CA GLU A 734 -37.07 9.09 18.65
C GLU A 734 -36.22 9.70 17.53
N ILE A 735 -36.89 9.99 16.42
CA ILE A 735 -36.58 11.17 15.63
C ILE A 735 -36.51 12.27 16.66
N LEU A 736 -35.33 12.92 16.76
CA LEU A 736 -35.10 14.15 17.48
C LEU A 736 -36.42 14.89 17.74
N THR A 737 -36.97 14.76 18.95
CA THR A 737 -38.16 15.49 19.34
C THR A 737 -37.82 16.96 19.22
N ILE A 738 -38.50 17.62 18.28
CA ILE A 738 -38.56 19.08 18.19
C ILE A 738 -39.22 19.53 19.50
N PRO A 739 -38.59 20.39 20.33
CA PRO A 739 -39.28 20.96 21.47
C PRO A 739 -40.46 21.79 20.95
N ASP A 740 -41.66 21.51 21.45
CA ASP A 740 -42.88 22.23 21.11
C ASP A 740 -42.69 23.75 21.27
N THR A 741 -42.50 24.46 20.17
CA THR A 741 -42.84 25.89 20.09
C THR A 741 -44.36 25.99 19.95
N PRO A 742 -45.06 26.76 20.79
CA PRO A 742 -46.48 26.99 20.62
C PRO A 742 -46.75 27.64 19.26
N ALA A 743 -47.65 27.03 18.51
CA ALA A 743 -48.09 27.54 17.22
C ALA A 743 -48.89 28.84 17.39
N GLU A 744 -48.25 29.98 17.21
CA GLU A 744 -48.90 31.17 16.67
C GLU A 744 -48.02 31.76 15.56
N GLU A 745 -48.66 31.87 14.38
CA GLU A 745 -48.26 32.63 13.18
C GLU A 745 -47.16 32.08 12.25
N ALA A 746 -47.56 31.27 11.27
CA ALA A 746 -47.07 31.38 9.88
C ALA A 746 -48.06 30.75 8.88
N PRO A 747 -48.35 31.39 7.72
CA PRO A 747 -49.33 30.91 6.75
C PRO A 747 -48.71 30.10 5.59
N LEU A 748 -49.62 29.38 4.92
CA LEU A 748 -49.65 28.93 3.52
C LEU A 748 -49.06 27.56 3.14
N ALA A 749 -50.03 26.72 2.78
CA ALA A 749 -49.94 25.37 2.24
C ALA A 749 -49.48 25.34 0.77
N LEU A 750 -48.82 24.24 0.40
CA LEU A 750 -48.85 23.69 -0.96
C LEU A 750 -49.40 22.27 -0.87
N THR A 751 -50.70 22.15 -1.11
CA THR A 751 -51.42 20.88 -1.32
C THR A 751 -51.07 20.31 -2.69
N GLY A 752 -50.86 18.99 -2.75
CA GLY A 752 -50.46 18.27 -3.96
C GLY A 752 -51.52 18.17 -5.05
N SER A 753 -51.06 17.75 -6.23
CA SER A 753 -51.72 16.87 -7.20
C SER A 753 -50.89 16.85 -8.48
N ASN A 754 -50.42 15.67 -8.89
CA ASN A 754 -50.66 15.13 -10.23
C ASN A 754 -49.92 13.81 -10.42
N VAL A 755 -50.67 12.73 -10.24
CA VAL A 755 -50.45 11.46 -10.92
C VAL A 755 -50.78 11.69 -12.39
N GLY A 756 -49.83 11.39 -13.28
CA GLY A 756 -50.03 11.45 -14.73
C GLY A 756 -49.21 10.36 -15.41
N ALA A 757 -49.89 9.30 -15.83
CA ALA A 757 -49.38 8.25 -16.70
C ALA A 757 -49.32 8.75 -18.15
N PHE A 758 -48.25 8.40 -18.90
CA PHE A 758 -48.20 8.29 -20.37
C PHE A 758 -47.05 7.31 -20.68
N GLU A 759 -47.35 6.06 -21.05
CA GLU A 759 -47.60 5.53 -22.40
C GLU A 759 -46.42 5.54 -23.37
N THR A 760 -46.26 4.36 -23.98
CA THR A 760 -45.28 3.87 -24.94
C THR A 760 -45.35 4.59 -26.29
N GLY A 761 -44.20 4.84 -26.94
CA GLY A 761 -44.15 5.21 -28.36
C GLY A 761 -42.75 5.49 -28.90
N GLU A 762 -42.20 4.49 -29.60
CA GLU A 762 -41.30 4.49 -30.77
C GLU A 762 -40.13 5.50 -30.96
N THR A 763 -38.97 4.91 -31.24
CA THR A 763 -37.74 5.36 -31.96
C THR A 763 -37.98 6.12 -33.28
N PRO A 764 -37.00 6.87 -33.84
CA PRO A 764 -35.55 6.56 -33.97
C PRO A 764 -34.60 7.30 -33.04
#